data_AF-B8KMQ9-F1
#
_entry.id   AF-B8KMQ9-F1
#
_cell.length_a   1.000
_cell.length_b   1.000
_cell.length_c   1.000
_cell.angle_alpha   90.00
_cell.angle_beta   90.00
_cell.angle_gamma   90.00
#
_symmetry.space_group_name_H-M   'P 1'
#
loop_
_entity.id
_entity.type
_entity.pdbx_description
1 polymer ?
#
loop_
_entity_poly.entity_id
_entity_poly.type
_entity_poly.pdbx_seq_one_letter_code
_entity_poly.pdbx_strand_id
1 'polypeptide(L)'
;MTVGSFEELLQDRSDYIRIARKNGFEEGLRNLLSELYPDNAHFIYEVLQNAEDARATTVDFMLESDRLVVTHDGERPFSLNDIESITSIGQSTKKDDETSIGKFGVGFKAVFAYTTRPEVRSGKFNFVIEDLFVPRLTDGSAPTGKTSFTFPFDRPEKESSVAVAEVQRGLQELDEKTLLFLSHISTINYSLPDGTDAIVMREEHSDLTITIIKEVGRTVTESKWLRLIGESTIAQPGHSSLSIAAAFQLEEDEVERKGRSKNRPLERKLVRRVVPVDSGEVCIYFPAVKEDSGLRFHVHAPFASTVARDSVRDDPDNAQLVADIGRLIVDSLPALRNGGLITDSLLSALPNEEDPLEAPYTLIRDVVIEAFNNEPITPVRGRSGAYAPAKSLISSPSEFRNFLNESDLQTLLYIGDGRDREDSPRWIRDSTGRAASFLDSLSPEEFGWDELGSALQWVQPGYRYVEDRYGKTPSDDDREAFSSWLAGKSDKSIESLYRLLGRGRAGFNLLSVKLSEISLIRVKKRGKVKHVTGPTTYLPSNRSDNVSTRVPQEFAYFDDEDNQRAQDLRSFFKAAGVQRWSESARIEMRLSPYTLPTYEREIPASAEDFEAHVADVQAFVAYTKSDLQKAASKLSDVEFLLAPNPEEGTDALKWVSPADTFVDQPFEETGFAALYEWEFESYEDEDDPDIGDWHEPEKHCPAHIYAKIEGFASFLKQLGAMHTFAVANTNHKGNRLFQSQWLPARTSHYTIDDDYELEKFYIDSIAKTKNEALLKNLWMAMTKVPGTRAVAQYRGNASSNTFRFESKLAQELTSVPWVLTREGDFRLPKNVLAEELSEGWSPPPANSLLVAIGFGTREKIARAQRESLHAELVAQGGSTEQASAVLDAISSGVPPEVLLAAVEEWRLQRAAFPELASDNPSRRADVAAGDAAGAPIHETEEKVRQIVRGQTEKSEETRTYLKQNYTKSDGGMVCQCCHAPMPFTLKDGSWYFEAVQFVPGRKRTHKANALALCPVCAAKYKHVRETEDIALIEALLTVDVSPGAGAVELPVLVAGKRTTLKLTGKHAIDLQAALRVAGEERD
;
A
#
# COMPACT_ATOMS: atom_id res chain seq x y z
N MET A 1 41.49 -84.79 6.71
CA MET A 1 42.57 -85.71 7.13
C MET A 1 43.66 -84.80 7.65
N THR A 2 43.98 -84.86 8.94
CA THR A 2 45.10 -84.09 9.50
C THR A 2 46.40 -84.73 9.05
N VAL A 3 47.32 -83.95 8.48
CA VAL A 3 48.63 -84.43 8.05
C VAL A 3 49.45 -84.82 9.28
N GLY A 4 50.10 -85.99 9.26
CA GLY A 4 50.79 -86.57 10.42
C GLY A 4 52.24 -86.12 10.60
N SER A 5 52.89 -85.60 9.55
CA SER A 5 54.27 -85.11 9.58
C SER A 5 54.57 -84.02 8.54
N PHE A 6 55.68 -83.29 8.70
CA PHE A 6 56.12 -82.28 7.71
C PHE A 6 56.47 -82.93 6.37
N GLU A 7 57.09 -84.10 6.38
CA GLU A 7 57.43 -84.87 5.18
C GLU A 7 56.19 -85.27 4.37
N GLU A 8 55.11 -85.69 5.04
CA GLU A 8 53.82 -85.97 4.39
C GLU A 8 53.25 -84.70 3.73
N LEU A 9 53.26 -83.57 4.43
CA LEU A 9 52.78 -82.29 3.88
C LEU A 9 53.58 -81.87 2.64
N LEU A 10 54.92 -81.98 2.70
CA LEU A 10 55.81 -81.68 1.58
C LEU A 10 55.48 -82.57 0.37
N GLN A 11 55.27 -83.86 0.60
CA GLN A 11 54.96 -84.82 -0.47
C GLN A 11 53.60 -84.51 -1.10
N ASP A 12 52.56 -84.30 -0.29
CA ASP A 12 51.20 -83.98 -0.74
C ASP A 12 51.16 -82.71 -1.59
N ARG A 13 51.85 -81.65 -1.13
CA ARG A 13 51.92 -80.37 -1.86
C ARG A 13 52.74 -80.47 -3.15
N SER A 14 53.83 -81.24 -3.13
CA SER A 14 54.64 -81.51 -4.34
C SER A 14 53.84 -82.30 -5.38
N ASP A 15 53.07 -83.30 -4.95
CA ASP A 15 52.20 -84.08 -5.83
C ASP A 15 51.06 -83.25 -6.42
N TYR A 16 50.46 -82.37 -5.62
CA TYR A 16 49.46 -81.41 -6.08
C TYR A 16 50.01 -80.51 -7.19
N ILE A 17 51.16 -79.86 -6.99
CA ILE A 17 51.78 -78.98 -7.99
C ILE A 17 52.11 -79.72 -9.29
N ARG A 18 52.65 -80.94 -9.17
CA ARG A 18 52.95 -81.77 -10.35
C ARG A 18 51.69 -82.05 -11.19
N ILE A 19 50.55 -82.32 -10.55
CA ILE A 19 49.27 -82.54 -11.25
C ILE A 19 48.71 -81.23 -11.80
N ALA A 20 48.77 -80.13 -11.03
CA ALA A 20 48.30 -78.81 -11.45
C ALA A 20 49.05 -78.30 -12.69
N ARG A 21 50.38 -78.48 -12.75
CA ARG A 21 51.24 -78.20 -13.91
C ARG A 21 50.80 -78.96 -15.16
N LYS A 22 50.58 -80.27 -15.01
CA LYS A 22 50.16 -81.14 -16.12
C LYS A 22 48.82 -80.70 -16.73
N ASN A 23 47.94 -80.10 -15.93
CA ASN A 23 46.61 -79.66 -16.35
C ASN A 23 46.53 -78.17 -16.72
N GLY A 24 47.65 -77.42 -16.69
CA GLY A 24 47.67 -75.97 -16.94
C GLY A 24 46.99 -75.11 -15.85
N PHE A 25 46.66 -75.70 -14.70
CA PHE A 25 45.91 -75.02 -13.63
C PHE A 25 46.79 -74.02 -12.84
N GLU A 26 48.10 -74.27 -12.73
CA GLU A 26 49.04 -73.40 -12.00
C GLU A 26 49.11 -71.99 -12.63
N GLU A 27 49.13 -71.90 -13.95
CA GLU A 27 49.22 -70.62 -14.69
C GLU A 27 47.93 -69.79 -14.52
N GLY A 28 46.77 -70.45 -14.58
CA GLY A 28 45.48 -69.82 -14.28
C GLY A 28 45.38 -69.30 -12.84
N LEU A 29 45.93 -70.02 -11.86
CA LEU A 29 45.95 -69.59 -10.46
C LEU A 29 46.89 -68.40 -10.22
N ARG A 30 48.04 -68.35 -10.90
CA ARG A 30 48.96 -67.19 -10.85
C ARG A 30 48.34 -65.94 -11.46
N ASN A 31 47.63 -66.08 -12.57
CA ASN A 31 46.90 -64.96 -13.19
C ASN A 31 45.77 -64.47 -12.27
N LEU A 32 44.99 -65.38 -11.69
CA LEU A 32 43.94 -65.03 -10.73
C LEU A 32 44.48 -64.29 -9.50
N LEU A 33 45.61 -64.73 -8.93
CA LEU A 33 46.24 -64.04 -7.80
C LEU A 33 46.74 -62.63 -8.16
N SER A 34 47.21 -62.43 -9.40
CA SER A 34 47.64 -61.12 -9.91
C SER A 34 46.45 -60.18 -10.16
N GLU A 35 45.28 -60.72 -10.55
CA GLU A 35 44.05 -59.94 -10.73
C GLU A 35 43.36 -59.58 -9.40
N LEU A 36 43.43 -60.46 -8.40
CA LEU A 36 42.80 -60.28 -7.09
C LEU A 36 43.54 -59.30 -6.16
N TYR A 37 44.84 -59.13 -6.37
CA TYR A 37 45.68 -58.21 -5.59
C TYR A 37 46.49 -57.31 -6.54
N PRO A 38 45.94 -56.17 -6.97
CA PRO A 38 46.72 -55.18 -7.73
C PRO A 38 47.93 -54.70 -6.91
N ASP A 39 49.02 -54.37 -7.60
CA ASP A 39 50.36 -54.07 -7.09
C ASP A 39 50.45 -52.87 -6.11
N ASN A 40 49.92 -53.02 -4.88
CA ASN A 40 49.81 -51.97 -3.86
C ASN A 40 50.30 -52.41 -2.45
N ALA A 41 51.13 -53.44 -2.34
CA ALA A 41 51.67 -53.95 -1.07
C ALA A 41 50.62 -54.34 0.01
N HIS A 42 49.39 -54.66 -0.39
CA HIS A 42 48.28 -55.04 0.51
C HIS A 42 48.59 -56.23 1.44
N PHE A 43 49.58 -57.07 1.08
CA PHE A 43 50.03 -58.18 1.92
C PHE A 43 50.57 -57.73 3.30
N ILE A 44 50.93 -56.45 3.48
CA ILE A 44 51.35 -55.90 4.78
C ILE A 44 50.25 -56.15 5.83
N TYR A 45 48.99 -55.88 5.50
CA TYR A 45 47.84 -56.11 6.41
C TYR A 45 47.60 -57.60 6.69
N GLU A 46 47.89 -58.48 5.72
CA GLU A 46 47.81 -59.93 5.91
C GLU A 46 48.88 -60.44 6.88
N VAL A 47 50.11 -59.88 6.81
CA VAL A 47 51.18 -60.22 7.76
C VAL A 47 50.88 -59.65 9.14
N LEU A 48 50.34 -58.44 9.24
CA LEU A 48 49.85 -57.87 10.50
C LEU A 48 48.74 -58.72 11.11
N GLN A 49 47.79 -59.20 10.32
CA GLN A 49 46.74 -60.09 10.81
C GLN A 49 47.31 -61.42 11.33
N ASN A 50 48.27 -62.04 10.63
CA ASN A 50 48.93 -63.24 11.12
C ASN A 50 49.63 -63.00 12.47
N ALA A 51 50.21 -61.82 12.65
CA ALA A 51 50.82 -61.43 13.92
C ALA A 51 49.75 -61.20 15.01
N GLU A 52 48.63 -60.57 14.68
CA GLU A 52 47.47 -60.36 15.57
C GLU A 52 46.86 -61.69 16.03
N ASP A 53 46.67 -62.65 15.12
CA ASP A 53 46.18 -64.01 15.40
C ASP A 53 47.17 -64.80 16.29
N ALA A 54 48.47 -64.52 16.15
CA ALA A 54 49.52 -65.03 17.02
C ALA A 54 49.62 -64.26 18.36
N ARG A 55 48.74 -63.28 18.60
CA ARG A 55 48.71 -62.39 19.77
C ARG A 55 50.00 -61.61 19.96
N ALA A 56 50.63 -61.19 18.87
CA ALA A 56 51.77 -60.29 18.94
C ALA A 56 51.35 -58.94 19.53
N THR A 57 52.24 -58.35 20.31
CA THR A 57 52.09 -56.98 20.82
C THR A 57 52.86 -56.01 19.93
N THR A 58 54.01 -56.45 19.39
CA THR A 58 54.93 -55.64 18.58
C THR A 58 55.23 -56.33 17.24
N VAL A 59 55.16 -55.57 16.15
CA VAL A 59 55.58 -56.00 14.81
C VAL A 59 56.63 -55.04 14.26
N ASP A 60 57.74 -55.58 13.77
CA ASP A 60 58.85 -54.83 13.18
C ASP A 60 58.96 -55.13 11.69
N PHE A 61 58.91 -54.10 10.83
CA PHE A 61 59.20 -54.18 9.40
C PHE A 61 60.57 -53.56 9.09
N MET A 62 61.38 -54.26 8.29
CA MET A 62 62.67 -53.77 7.83
C MET A 62 62.73 -53.92 6.32
N LEU A 63 62.59 -52.79 5.62
CA LEU A 63 62.64 -52.73 4.17
C LEU A 63 64.07 -52.42 3.72
N GLU A 64 64.70 -53.38 3.05
CA GLU A 64 66.03 -53.24 2.44
C GLU A 64 65.91 -53.09 0.92
N SER A 65 67.02 -52.81 0.23
CA SER A 65 67.02 -52.58 -1.22
C SER A 65 66.61 -53.79 -2.06
N ASP A 66 66.64 -55.00 -1.49
CA ASP A 66 66.42 -56.27 -2.18
C ASP A 66 65.43 -57.21 -1.48
N ARG A 67 64.91 -56.86 -0.29
CA ARG A 67 63.97 -57.69 0.48
C ARG A 67 63.20 -56.89 1.52
N LEU A 68 62.10 -57.48 2.00
CA LEU A 68 61.40 -57.07 3.22
C LEU A 68 61.56 -58.15 4.30
N VAL A 69 61.98 -57.76 5.51
CA VAL A 69 62.02 -58.62 6.69
C VAL A 69 60.94 -58.15 7.66
N VAL A 70 60.10 -59.07 8.14
CA VAL A 70 59.08 -58.78 9.16
C VAL A 70 59.34 -59.67 10.37
N THR A 71 59.34 -59.11 11.58
CA THR A 71 59.45 -59.89 12.82
C THR A 71 58.37 -59.50 13.81
N HIS A 72 57.84 -60.46 14.57
CA HIS A 72 56.87 -60.18 15.63
C HIS A 72 57.08 -61.07 16.85
N ASP A 73 56.56 -60.63 17.99
CA ASP A 73 56.71 -61.24 19.32
C ASP A 73 55.52 -62.12 19.74
N GLY A 74 54.82 -62.71 18.76
CA GLY A 74 53.63 -63.53 19.02
C GLY A 74 53.90 -64.68 20.02
N GLU A 75 52.97 -64.90 20.94
CA GLU A 75 53.13 -65.86 22.06
C GLU A 75 53.31 -67.31 21.59
N ARG A 76 52.73 -67.64 20.42
CA ARG A 76 52.69 -69.00 19.87
C ARG A 76 53.59 -69.12 18.64
N PRO A 77 54.61 -70.02 18.66
CA PRO A 77 55.37 -70.32 17.45
C PRO A 77 54.52 -71.09 16.44
N PHE A 78 54.93 -71.08 15.17
CA PHE A 78 54.27 -71.86 14.12
C PHE A 78 54.19 -73.35 14.52
N SER A 79 53.01 -73.91 14.31
CA SER A 79 52.74 -75.35 14.38
C SER A 79 52.64 -75.93 12.98
N LEU A 80 52.68 -77.27 12.87
CA LEU A 80 52.49 -77.95 11.58
C LEU A 80 51.13 -77.60 10.94
N ASN A 81 50.08 -77.39 11.75
CA ASN A 81 48.76 -76.98 11.25
C ASN A 81 48.78 -75.57 10.63
N ASP A 82 49.59 -74.65 11.17
CA ASP A 82 49.74 -73.31 10.58
C ASP A 82 50.48 -73.40 9.24
N ILE A 83 51.50 -74.26 9.14
CA ILE A 83 52.21 -74.53 7.89
C ILE A 83 51.27 -75.16 6.86
N GLU A 84 50.46 -76.14 7.26
CA GLU A 84 49.44 -76.73 6.39
C GLU A 84 48.44 -75.67 5.90
N SER A 85 48.01 -74.79 6.80
CA SER A 85 47.02 -73.73 6.51
C SER A 85 47.58 -72.67 5.55
N ILE A 86 48.78 -72.14 5.82
CA ILE A 86 49.41 -71.10 4.99
C ILE A 86 49.81 -71.62 3.60
N THR A 87 49.98 -72.94 3.45
CA THR A 87 50.30 -73.61 2.18
C THR A 87 49.09 -74.24 1.46
N SER A 88 47.88 -74.14 2.01
CA SER A 88 46.67 -74.75 1.43
C SER A 88 46.00 -73.89 0.35
N ILE A 89 45.19 -74.49 -0.53
CA ILE A 89 44.28 -73.80 -1.48
C ILE A 89 42.86 -74.30 -1.26
N GLY A 90 41.93 -73.39 -1.00
CA GLY A 90 40.49 -73.64 -1.18
C GLY A 90 39.85 -74.73 -0.31
N GLN A 91 40.58 -75.31 0.64
CA GLN A 91 40.05 -76.16 1.69
C GLN A 91 40.59 -75.67 3.02
N SER A 92 39.89 -74.72 3.64
CA SER A 92 39.92 -74.64 5.10
C SER A 92 38.98 -75.74 5.62
N THR A 93 39.30 -76.29 6.79
CA THR A 93 38.47 -77.28 7.50
C THR A 93 37.14 -76.71 8.01
N LYS A 94 36.80 -75.45 7.70
CA LYS A 94 35.58 -74.74 8.12
C LYS A 94 34.55 -74.66 6.98
N LYS A 95 34.02 -75.81 6.56
CA LYS A 95 33.05 -75.90 5.45
C LYS A 95 31.69 -75.22 5.75
N ASP A 96 31.36 -75.02 7.02
CA ASP A 96 30.05 -74.57 7.48
C ASP A 96 30.05 -73.15 8.10
N ASP A 97 31.10 -72.35 7.86
CA ASP A 97 31.25 -71.03 8.49
C ASP A 97 31.47 -69.94 7.43
N GLU A 98 30.39 -69.22 7.08
CA GLU A 98 30.39 -68.13 6.09
C GLU A 98 31.13 -66.88 6.58
N THR A 99 31.25 -66.70 7.91
CA THR A 99 31.91 -65.55 8.56
C THR A 99 33.36 -65.84 8.97
N SER A 100 33.87 -67.06 8.77
CA SER A 100 35.28 -67.36 9.06
C SER A 100 36.23 -66.63 8.11
N ILE A 101 36.93 -65.64 8.66
CA ILE A 101 38.04 -64.95 8.02
C ILE A 101 39.12 -66.00 7.72
N GLY A 102 39.38 -66.24 6.43
CA GLY A 102 40.39 -67.22 5.98
C GLY A 102 39.90 -68.35 5.09
N LYS A 103 38.66 -68.33 4.61
CA LYS A 103 38.04 -69.40 3.77
C LYS A 103 38.86 -69.86 2.55
N PHE A 104 39.83 -69.07 2.08
CA PHE A 104 40.63 -69.41 0.90
C PHE A 104 42.12 -69.66 1.16
N GLY A 105 42.68 -69.28 2.32
CA GLY A 105 44.14 -69.24 2.50
C GLY A 105 44.84 -68.45 1.38
N VAL A 106 44.14 -67.47 0.77
CA VAL A 106 44.60 -66.70 -0.39
C VAL A 106 45.23 -65.37 0.03
N GLY A 107 44.96 -64.86 1.24
CA GLY A 107 45.51 -63.61 1.78
C GLY A 107 47.04 -63.58 1.77
N PHE A 108 47.68 -64.53 2.48
CA PHE A 108 49.14 -64.62 2.50
C PHE A 108 49.76 -64.80 1.10
N LYS A 109 49.04 -65.36 0.13
CA LYS A 109 49.58 -65.59 -1.22
C LYS A 109 49.83 -64.29 -1.99
N ALA A 110 49.29 -63.16 -1.53
CA ALA A 110 49.60 -61.84 -2.07
C ALA A 110 51.11 -61.52 -1.98
N VAL A 111 51.87 -62.12 -1.05
CA VAL A 111 53.34 -61.96 -0.98
C VAL A 111 54.03 -62.43 -2.26
N PHE A 112 53.44 -63.39 -2.99
CA PHE A 112 54.03 -63.93 -4.22
C PHE A 112 53.98 -62.95 -5.40
N ALA A 113 53.26 -61.82 -5.27
CA ALA A 113 53.39 -60.71 -6.20
C ALA A 113 54.79 -60.06 -6.12
N TYR A 114 55.46 -60.17 -4.97
CA TYR A 114 56.74 -59.53 -4.65
C TYR A 114 57.91 -60.52 -4.54
N THR A 115 57.66 -61.76 -4.15
CA THR A 115 58.71 -62.79 -3.95
C THR A 115 58.34 -64.11 -4.61
N THR A 116 59.33 -64.85 -5.11
CA THR A 116 59.12 -66.23 -5.59
C THR A 116 59.22 -67.26 -4.48
N ARG A 117 59.85 -66.89 -3.35
CA ARG A 117 60.26 -67.82 -2.29
C ARG A 117 60.25 -67.12 -0.92
N PRO A 118 59.05 -66.87 -0.34
CA PRO A 118 58.95 -66.35 1.02
C PRO A 118 59.57 -67.32 2.02
N GLU A 119 60.35 -66.80 2.97
CA GLU A 119 60.96 -67.55 4.06
C GLU A 119 60.24 -67.27 5.37
N VAL A 120 59.98 -68.32 6.14
CA VAL A 120 59.33 -68.25 7.46
C VAL A 120 60.20 -68.98 8.49
N ARG A 121 60.52 -68.31 9.58
CA ARG A 121 61.30 -68.86 10.70
C ARG A 121 60.54 -68.66 11.99
N SER A 122 60.20 -69.74 12.68
CA SER A 122 59.43 -69.67 13.92
C SER A 122 59.57 -70.95 14.75
N GLY A 123 60.12 -70.80 15.97
CA GLY A 123 60.31 -71.92 16.89
C GLY A 123 61.12 -73.07 16.28
N LYS A 124 60.48 -74.22 16.08
CA LYS A 124 61.12 -75.44 15.55
C LYS A 124 61.05 -75.55 14.01
N PHE A 125 60.28 -74.70 13.35
CA PHE A 125 60.08 -74.76 11.91
C PHE A 125 60.71 -73.55 11.24
N ASN A 126 61.71 -73.82 10.40
CA ASN A 126 62.31 -72.85 9.50
C ASN A 126 62.13 -73.42 8.09
N PHE A 127 61.35 -72.73 7.27
CA PHE A 127 60.98 -73.24 5.96
C PHE A 127 60.81 -72.11 4.95
N VAL A 128 60.95 -72.46 3.69
CA VAL A 128 60.59 -71.62 2.55
C VAL A 128 59.36 -72.19 1.89
N ILE A 129 58.57 -71.34 1.22
CA ILE A 129 57.45 -71.79 0.40
C ILE A 129 57.84 -71.61 -1.06
N GLU A 130 57.96 -72.71 -1.79
CA GLU A 130 58.25 -72.74 -3.22
C GLU A 130 56.98 -73.10 -4.00
N ASP A 131 56.92 -72.76 -5.29
CA ASP A 131 55.80 -73.11 -6.16
C ASP A 131 54.42 -72.77 -5.54
N LEU A 132 54.32 -71.63 -4.84
CA LEU A 132 53.14 -71.13 -4.09
C LEU A 132 52.68 -71.98 -2.87
N PHE A 133 52.89 -73.29 -2.86
CA PHE A 133 52.28 -74.21 -1.87
C PHE A 133 53.24 -75.21 -1.25
N VAL A 134 54.49 -75.30 -1.68
CA VAL A 134 55.39 -76.38 -1.28
C VAL A 134 56.31 -75.91 -0.15
N PRO A 135 56.10 -76.33 1.12
CA PRO A 135 56.98 -75.96 2.21
C PRO A 135 58.24 -76.83 2.20
N ARG A 136 59.43 -76.23 2.18
CA ARG A 136 60.72 -76.93 2.35
C ARG A 136 61.47 -76.42 3.56
N LEU A 137 61.96 -77.32 4.41
CA LEU A 137 62.81 -76.93 5.53
C LEU A 137 64.09 -76.23 5.02
N THR A 138 64.53 -75.23 5.78
CA THR A 138 65.75 -74.48 5.50
C THR A 138 66.54 -74.24 6.78
N ASP A 139 67.83 -73.96 6.64
CA ASP A 139 68.73 -73.70 7.76
C ASP A 139 68.52 -72.28 8.32
N GLY A 140 68.99 -72.06 9.55
CA GLY A 140 68.89 -70.77 10.26
C GLY A 140 67.84 -70.78 11.37
N SER A 141 67.63 -69.61 11.99
CA SER A 141 66.63 -69.43 13.04
C SER A 141 66.11 -68.00 13.06
N ALA A 142 64.90 -67.80 13.55
CA ALA A 142 64.41 -66.47 13.89
C ALA A 142 65.17 -65.90 15.11
N PRO A 143 65.10 -64.57 15.35
CA PRO A 143 65.50 -64.00 16.62
C PRO A 143 64.81 -64.70 17.80
N THR A 144 65.50 -64.81 18.94
CA THR A 144 64.99 -65.55 20.11
C THR A 144 63.62 -65.03 20.55
N GLY A 145 62.63 -65.94 20.61
CA GLY A 145 61.27 -65.61 21.01
C GLY A 145 60.42 -64.89 19.95
N LYS A 146 60.93 -64.70 18.73
CA LYS A 146 60.18 -64.06 17.64
C LYS A 146 59.87 -65.05 16.50
N THR A 147 58.85 -64.70 15.73
CA THR A 147 58.62 -65.25 14.39
C THR A 147 59.13 -64.24 13.37
N SER A 148 59.76 -64.73 12.29
CA SER A 148 60.31 -63.89 11.23
C SER A 148 59.86 -64.36 9.86
N PHE A 149 59.40 -63.41 9.04
CA PHE A 149 59.15 -63.56 7.62
C PHE A 149 60.22 -62.80 6.84
N THR A 150 60.74 -63.39 5.77
CA THR A 150 61.63 -62.70 4.82
C THR A 150 61.08 -62.87 3.42
N PHE A 151 60.92 -61.76 2.70
CA PHE A 151 60.39 -61.69 1.35
C PHE A 151 61.46 -61.11 0.42
N PRO A 152 62.32 -61.94 -0.20
CA PRO A 152 63.25 -61.49 -1.21
C PRO A 152 62.50 -60.95 -2.44
N PHE A 153 62.88 -59.78 -2.95
CA PHE A 153 62.31 -59.19 -4.17
C PHE A 153 62.98 -59.79 -5.41
N ASP A 154 62.87 -61.11 -5.55
CA ASP A 154 63.57 -61.96 -6.53
C ASP A 154 62.71 -62.34 -7.75
N ARG A 155 61.56 -61.68 -7.91
CA ARG A 155 60.61 -61.98 -8.97
C ARG A 155 61.09 -61.42 -10.33
N PRO A 156 61.25 -62.24 -11.38
CA PRO A 156 61.73 -61.75 -12.68
C PRO A 156 60.80 -60.73 -13.35
N GLU A 157 59.49 -60.83 -13.12
CA GLU A 157 58.50 -59.95 -13.74
C GLU A 157 58.35 -58.59 -13.02
N LYS A 158 58.95 -58.40 -11.83
CA LYS A 158 58.90 -57.15 -11.07
C LYS A 158 60.28 -56.78 -10.54
N GLU A 159 60.86 -55.72 -11.09
CA GLU A 159 62.14 -55.15 -10.64
C GLU A 159 62.13 -54.82 -9.14
N SER A 160 63.22 -55.16 -8.42
CA SER A 160 63.30 -54.96 -6.96
C SER A 160 63.08 -53.50 -6.55
N SER A 161 63.53 -52.53 -7.37
CA SER A 161 63.31 -51.10 -7.11
C SER A 161 61.83 -50.70 -7.12
N VAL A 162 61.01 -51.34 -7.96
CA VAL A 162 59.55 -51.12 -8.02
C VAL A 162 58.88 -51.75 -6.81
N ALA A 163 59.27 -52.98 -6.47
CA ALA A 163 58.80 -53.66 -5.26
C ALA A 163 59.08 -52.84 -3.99
N VAL A 164 60.31 -52.33 -3.84
CA VAL A 164 60.70 -51.45 -2.74
C VAL A 164 59.83 -50.19 -2.69
N ALA A 165 59.63 -49.51 -3.82
CA ALA A 165 58.83 -48.28 -3.86
C ALA A 165 57.37 -48.53 -3.45
N GLU A 166 56.77 -49.64 -3.89
CA GLU A 166 55.41 -50.02 -3.52
C GLU A 166 55.27 -50.37 -2.04
N VAL A 167 56.19 -51.18 -1.50
CA VAL A 167 56.19 -51.57 -0.07
C VAL A 167 56.49 -50.36 0.82
N GLN A 168 57.43 -49.50 0.42
CA GLN A 168 57.73 -48.26 1.13
C GLN A 168 56.48 -47.39 1.25
N ARG A 169 55.74 -47.20 0.15
CA ARG A 169 54.49 -46.47 0.16
C ARG A 169 53.46 -47.11 1.09
N GLY A 170 53.26 -48.43 1.00
CA GLY A 170 52.32 -49.15 1.88
C GLY A 170 52.67 -49.03 3.38
N LEU A 171 53.95 -49.06 3.74
CA LEU A 171 54.39 -48.84 5.13
C LEU A 171 54.17 -47.38 5.58
N GLN A 172 54.41 -46.41 4.70
CA GLN A 172 54.18 -44.99 4.98
C GLN A 172 52.69 -44.66 5.13
N GLU A 173 51.81 -45.40 4.44
CA GLU A 173 50.34 -45.31 4.51
C GLU A 173 49.76 -45.87 5.83
N LEU A 174 50.52 -46.63 6.63
CA LEU A 174 50.06 -47.06 7.96
C LEU A 174 49.82 -45.82 8.83
N ASP A 175 48.55 -45.51 9.08
CA ASP A 175 48.08 -44.33 9.80
C ASP A 175 47.54 -44.68 11.19
N GLU A 176 46.95 -43.70 11.86
CA GLU A 176 46.31 -43.88 13.15
C GLU A 176 45.20 -44.93 13.18
N LYS A 177 44.61 -45.30 12.04
CA LYS A 177 43.47 -46.23 11.98
C LYS A 177 43.94 -47.68 12.01
N THR A 178 45.19 -47.93 11.63
CA THR A 178 45.82 -49.27 11.59
C THR A 178 45.68 -50.02 12.91
N LEU A 179 45.83 -49.33 14.06
CA LEU A 179 45.80 -49.93 15.40
C LEU A 179 44.47 -49.73 16.12
N LEU A 180 43.48 -49.08 15.49
CA LEU A 180 42.26 -48.63 16.14
C LEU A 180 41.44 -49.80 16.69
N PHE A 181 41.30 -50.85 15.88
CA PHE A 181 40.43 -52.00 16.17
C PHE A 181 41.17 -53.32 16.43
N LEU A 182 42.51 -53.32 16.37
CA LEU A 182 43.29 -54.50 16.76
C LEU A 182 43.14 -54.76 18.26
N SER A 183 43.16 -56.03 18.67
CA SER A 183 43.04 -56.43 20.07
C SER A 183 44.40 -56.51 20.75
N HIS A 184 45.40 -57.08 20.08
CA HIS A 184 46.69 -57.46 20.67
C HIS A 184 47.85 -56.55 20.23
N ILE A 185 47.98 -56.27 18.93
CA ILE A 185 49.05 -55.41 18.44
C ILE A 185 48.79 -53.99 18.93
N SER A 186 49.78 -53.46 19.66
CA SER A 186 49.78 -52.08 20.15
C SER A 186 50.93 -51.27 19.57
N THR A 187 51.92 -51.90 18.93
CA THR A 187 53.09 -51.21 18.36
C THR A 187 53.49 -51.82 17.00
N ILE A 188 53.67 -50.96 16.01
CA ILE A 188 54.25 -51.31 14.70
C ILE A 188 55.47 -50.41 14.47
N ASN A 189 56.63 -51.02 14.30
CA ASN A 189 57.88 -50.33 13.93
C ASN A 189 58.18 -50.61 12.46
N TYR A 190 58.65 -49.61 11.72
CA TYR A 190 59.21 -49.86 10.39
C TYR A 190 60.44 -49.00 10.10
N SER A 191 61.38 -49.60 9.36
CA SER A 191 62.61 -48.95 8.87
C SER A 191 62.64 -49.00 7.34
N LEU A 192 62.93 -47.85 6.72
CA LEU A 192 62.97 -47.67 5.27
C LEU A 192 64.42 -47.68 4.73
N PRO A 193 64.63 -47.96 3.43
CA PRO A 193 65.97 -48.02 2.84
C PRO A 193 66.78 -46.72 2.91
N ASP A 194 66.11 -45.57 3.06
CA ASP A 194 66.73 -44.26 3.21
C ASP A 194 67.20 -43.95 4.65
N GLY A 195 67.01 -44.89 5.58
CA GLY A 195 67.34 -44.75 6.99
C GLY A 195 66.26 -44.08 7.85
N THR A 196 65.06 -43.87 7.29
CA THR A 196 63.91 -43.36 8.06
C THR A 196 63.33 -44.47 8.92
N ASP A 197 63.30 -44.24 10.23
CA ASP A 197 62.58 -45.08 11.20
C ASP A 197 61.24 -44.43 11.57
N ALA A 198 60.23 -45.28 11.77
CA ALA A 198 58.90 -44.87 12.18
C ALA A 198 58.27 -45.88 13.15
N ILE A 199 57.40 -45.35 14.02
CA ILE A 199 56.67 -46.11 15.04
C ILE A 199 55.21 -45.67 15.00
N VAL A 200 54.29 -46.63 14.97
CA VAL A 200 52.87 -46.42 15.21
C VAL A 200 52.51 -47.17 16.49
N MET A 201 52.03 -46.45 17.51
CA MET A 201 51.73 -47.02 18.82
C MET A 201 50.34 -46.62 19.33
N ARG A 202 49.68 -47.52 20.05
CA ARG A 202 48.43 -47.27 20.75
C ARG A 202 48.64 -47.25 22.27
N GLU A 203 48.27 -46.14 22.90
CA GLU A 203 48.19 -45.99 24.35
C GLU A 203 46.74 -46.13 24.82
N GLU A 204 46.52 -46.95 25.84
CA GLU A 204 45.20 -47.11 26.48
C GLU A 204 45.12 -46.26 27.75
N HIS A 205 44.14 -45.35 27.82
CA HIS A 205 43.95 -44.45 28.98
C HIS A 205 42.80 -44.88 29.89
N SER A 206 41.77 -45.49 29.32
CA SER A 206 40.68 -46.14 30.03
C SER A 206 40.03 -47.21 29.14
N ASP A 207 39.09 -47.97 29.70
CA ASP A 207 38.31 -48.98 28.97
C ASP A 207 37.63 -48.44 27.69
N LEU A 208 37.41 -47.13 27.60
CA LEU A 208 36.74 -46.49 26.47
C LEU A 208 37.61 -45.49 25.72
N THR A 209 38.79 -45.11 26.22
CA THR A 209 39.58 -44.03 25.61
C THR A 209 41.01 -44.46 25.31
N ILE A 210 41.42 -44.23 24.07
CA ILE A 210 42.73 -44.57 23.56
C ILE A 210 43.34 -43.38 22.81
N THR A 211 44.67 -43.38 22.71
CA THR A 211 45.43 -42.45 21.87
C THR A 211 46.31 -43.26 20.93
N ILE A 212 46.40 -42.86 19.67
CA ILE A 212 47.27 -43.48 18.68
C ILE A 212 48.28 -42.44 18.22
N ILE A 213 49.55 -42.78 18.34
CA ILE A 213 50.69 -41.90 18.08
C ILE A 213 51.49 -42.51 16.94
N LYS A 214 51.73 -41.71 15.89
CA LYS A 214 52.63 -42.04 14.78
C LYS A 214 53.83 -41.10 14.83
N GLU A 215 55.01 -41.67 15.01
CA GLU A 215 56.29 -40.98 14.98
C GLU A 215 57.06 -41.39 13.73
N VAL A 216 57.45 -40.42 12.91
CA VAL A 216 58.28 -40.63 11.71
C VAL A 216 59.45 -39.66 11.77
N GLY A 217 60.65 -40.16 12.07
CA GLY A 217 61.85 -39.34 12.28
C GLY A 217 61.72 -38.34 13.44
N ARG A 218 61.30 -37.09 13.16
CA ARG A 218 61.04 -36.04 14.16
C ARG A 218 59.58 -35.57 14.20
N THR A 219 58.76 -36.08 13.29
CA THR A 219 57.35 -35.69 13.17
C THR A 219 56.52 -36.63 14.02
N VAL A 220 55.73 -36.07 14.94
CA VAL A 220 54.79 -36.83 15.78
C VAL A 220 53.38 -36.36 15.46
N THR A 221 52.50 -37.30 15.14
CA THR A 221 51.06 -37.08 14.96
C THR A 221 50.31 -37.94 15.97
N GLU A 222 49.38 -37.33 16.72
CA GLU A 222 48.53 -38.03 17.68
C GLU A 222 47.05 -37.92 17.28
N SER A 223 46.27 -38.97 17.57
CA SER A 223 44.81 -38.96 17.47
C SER A 223 44.22 -39.64 18.70
N LYS A 224 43.07 -39.14 19.17
CA LYS A 224 42.39 -39.62 20.38
C LYS A 224 41.02 -40.15 20.01
N TRP A 225 40.62 -41.26 20.62
CA TRP A 225 39.39 -41.96 20.25
C TRP A 225 38.63 -42.46 21.47
N LEU A 226 37.31 -42.32 21.42
CA LEU A 226 36.36 -43.05 22.26
C LEU A 226 36.05 -44.38 21.54
N ARG A 227 36.64 -45.47 21.99
CA ARG A 227 36.52 -46.81 21.41
C ARG A 227 35.57 -47.66 22.24
N LEU A 228 34.43 -48.00 21.67
CA LEU A 228 33.46 -48.96 22.22
C LEU A 228 33.80 -50.34 21.65
N ILE A 229 33.98 -51.36 22.50
CA ILE A 229 34.19 -52.75 22.08
C ILE A 229 33.13 -53.63 22.75
N GLY A 230 32.58 -54.57 21.99
CA GLY A 230 31.66 -55.58 22.48
C GLY A 230 31.80 -56.91 21.75
N GLU A 231 30.87 -57.81 22.08
CA GLU A 231 30.76 -59.13 21.49
C GLU A 231 29.46 -59.24 20.68
N SER A 232 29.54 -59.80 19.48
CA SER A 232 28.39 -60.07 18.62
C SER A 232 27.50 -61.19 19.19
N THR A 233 26.22 -61.14 18.84
CA THR A 233 25.24 -62.19 19.13
C THR A 233 25.39 -63.42 18.22
N ILE A 234 26.13 -63.32 17.12
CA ILE A 234 26.42 -64.43 16.22
C ILE A 234 27.38 -65.39 16.94
N ALA A 235 26.85 -66.56 17.32
CA ALA A 235 27.64 -67.62 17.94
C ALA A 235 28.16 -68.58 16.88
N GLN A 236 29.48 -68.68 16.74
CA GLN A 236 30.10 -69.75 15.96
C GLN A 236 30.18 -71.04 16.80
N PRO A 237 29.78 -72.21 16.28
CA PRO A 237 29.91 -73.48 16.99
C PRO A 237 31.37 -73.79 17.33
N GLY A 238 31.74 -73.68 18.61
CA GLY A 238 33.07 -74.04 19.12
C GLY A 238 34.14 -72.93 19.08
N HIS A 239 33.78 -71.68 18.79
CA HIS A 239 34.68 -70.52 18.79
C HIS A 239 34.23 -69.42 19.79
N SER A 240 35.14 -68.51 20.14
CA SER A 240 34.84 -67.29 20.90
C SER A 240 33.91 -66.38 20.11
N SER A 241 33.09 -65.58 20.80
CA SER A 241 32.23 -64.56 20.22
C SER A 241 33.03 -63.57 19.35
N LEU A 242 32.42 -63.14 18.25
CA LEU A 242 33.03 -62.21 17.30
C LEU A 242 33.12 -60.81 17.94
N SER A 243 34.28 -60.15 17.83
CA SER A 243 34.46 -58.80 18.37
C SER A 243 33.87 -57.75 17.43
N ILE A 244 33.14 -56.79 17.99
CA ILE A 244 32.57 -55.64 17.28
C ILE A 244 32.97 -54.36 17.99
N ALA A 245 33.08 -53.26 17.24
CA ALA A 245 33.47 -51.98 17.81
C ALA A 245 32.93 -50.76 17.04
N ALA A 246 32.87 -49.65 17.75
CA ALA A 246 32.63 -48.31 17.19
C ALA A 246 33.63 -47.32 17.79
N ALA A 247 34.21 -46.44 16.97
CA ALA A 247 35.22 -45.49 17.40
C ALA A 247 34.87 -44.05 17.00
N PHE A 248 34.68 -43.19 18.01
CA PHE A 248 34.39 -41.77 17.83
C PHE A 248 35.66 -40.95 18.09
N GLN A 249 35.99 -40.00 17.20
CA GLN A 249 37.17 -39.15 17.40
C GLN A 249 36.97 -38.21 18.59
N LEU A 250 38.03 -37.97 19.34
CA LEU A 250 38.05 -37.07 20.49
C LEU A 250 39.01 -35.90 20.27
N GLU A 251 38.58 -34.72 20.71
CA GLU A 251 39.44 -33.55 20.89
C GLU A 251 39.42 -33.10 22.36
N GLU A 252 40.51 -32.49 22.80
CA GLU A 252 40.64 -31.93 24.14
C GLU A 252 40.71 -30.40 24.08
N ASP A 253 39.72 -29.75 24.68
CA ASP A 253 39.69 -28.29 24.85
C ASP A 253 40.14 -27.91 26.26
N GLU A 254 41.00 -26.89 26.36
CA GLU A 254 41.28 -26.24 27.65
C GLU A 254 40.15 -25.26 27.99
N VAL A 255 39.31 -25.60 28.98
CA VAL A 255 38.25 -24.70 29.43
C VAL A 255 38.69 -23.99 30.71
N GLU A 256 38.82 -22.66 30.63
CA GLU A 256 39.09 -21.81 31.79
C GLU A 256 37.82 -21.58 32.62
N ARG A 257 37.77 -22.10 33.86
CA ARG A 257 36.71 -21.76 34.81
C ARG A 257 37.14 -20.61 35.71
N LYS A 258 36.41 -19.48 35.63
CA LYS A 258 36.49 -18.42 36.65
C LYS A 258 36.07 -18.98 38.01
N GLY A 259 36.98 -18.99 38.97
CA GLY A 259 36.68 -19.39 40.34
C GLY A 259 35.55 -18.54 40.93
N ARG A 260 34.67 -19.17 41.72
CA ARG A 260 33.50 -18.54 42.38
C ARG A 260 33.84 -17.46 43.43
N SER A 261 35.09 -17.01 43.52
CA SER A 261 35.55 -15.96 44.42
C SER A 261 36.77 -15.25 43.84
N LYS A 262 36.88 -13.93 44.04
CA LYS A 262 37.94 -13.06 43.47
C LYS A 262 39.38 -13.43 43.86
N ASN A 263 39.61 -14.39 44.76
CA ASN A 263 40.93 -14.72 45.33
C ASN A 263 41.38 -16.19 45.18
N ARG A 264 40.77 -17.01 44.29
CA ARG A 264 41.33 -18.34 43.95
C ARG A 264 41.96 -18.34 42.55
N PRO A 265 43.09 -19.04 42.33
CA PRO A 265 43.67 -19.24 41.00
C PRO A 265 42.65 -19.86 40.04
N LEU A 266 42.74 -19.51 38.75
CA LEU A 266 41.96 -20.16 37.70
C LEU A 266 42.32 -21.66 37.65
N GLU A 267 41.34 -22.52 37.88
CA GLU A 267 41.48 -23.96 37.64
C GLU A 267 41.27 -24.21 36.14
N ARG A 268 42.32 -24.72 35.48
CA ARG A 268 42.25 -25.22 34.10
C ARG A 268 41.73 -26.65 34.14
N LYS A 269 40.62 -26.93 33.45
CA LYS A 269 40.09 -28.28 33.31
C LYS A 269 40.07 -28.64 31.82
N LEU A 270 40.77 -29.71 31.47
CA LEU A 270 40.65 -30.33 30.15
C LEU A 270 39.25 -30.95 30.02
N VAL A 271 38.55 -30.60 28.95
CA VAL A 271 37.24 -31.16 28.60
C VAL A 271 37.38 -31.88 27.28
N ARG A 272 37.04 -33.17 27.27
CA ARG A 272 36.99 -33.98 26.06
C ARG A 272 35.67 -33.77 25.35
N ARG A 273 35.71 -33.63 24.03
CA ARG A 273 34.54 -33.57 23.16
C ARG A 273 34.66 -34.58 22.03
N VAL A 274 33.53 -35.13 21.59
CA VAL A 274 33.48 -36.02 20.44
C VAL A 274 33.40 -35.17 19.18
N VAL A 275 34.18 -35.51 18.16
CA VAL A 275 34.19 -34.79 16.89
C VAL A 275 33.74 -35.75 15.78
N PRO A 276 32.78 -35.35 14.94
CA PRO A 276 32.38 -36.16 13.79
C PRO A 276 33.53 -36.27 12.79
N VAL A 277 33.79 -37.48 12.30
CA VAL A 277 34.72 -37.68 11.17
C VAL A 277 34.04 -37.36 9.84
N ASP A 278 34.83 -37.02 8.82
CA ASP A 278 34.31 -36.65 7.49
C ASP A 278 33.69 -37.84 6.73
N SER A 279 34.23 -39.05 6.90
CA SER A 279 33.73 -40.30 6.32
C SER A 279 33.87 -41.44 7.33
N GLY A 280 32.78 -42.19 7.52
CA GLY A 280 32.69 -43.28 8.48
C GLY A 280 33.23 -44.56 7.89
N GLU A 281 34.54 -44.79 8.02
CA GLU A 281 35.16 -46.01 7.50
C GLU A 281 34.63 -47.28 8.18
N VAL A 282 34.55 -48.33 7.37
CA VAL A 282 34.15 -49.68 7.77
C VAL A 282 35.39 -50.55 7.82
N CYS A 283 35.68 -51.12 8.98
CA CYS A 283 36.92 -51.85 9.21
C CYS A 283 36.68 -53.35 9.41
N ILE A 284 37.53 -54.16 8.78
CA ILE A 284 37.68 -55.60 9.03
C ILE A 284 39.06 -55.79 9.61
N TYR A 285 39.22 -55.37 10.88
CA TYR A 285 40.47 -55.06 11.57
C TYR A 285 41.19 -53.83 11.01
N PHE A 286 41.27 -53.75 9.68
CA PHE A 286 41.80 -52.62 8.91
C PHE A 286 40.71 -52.01 8.02
N PRO A 287 40.87 -50.74 7.57
CA PRO A 287 39.89 -50.08 6.72
C PRO A 287 39.61 -50.80 5.40
N ALA A 288 38.34 -51.06 5.10
CA ALA A 288 37.88 -51.52 3.80
C ALA A 288 37.73 -50.29 2.88
N VAL A 289 38.80 -49.92 2.17
CA VAL A 289 38.95 -48.62 1.47
C VAL A 289 37.90 -48.30 0.39
N LYS A 290 37.09 -49.26 -0.06
CA LYS A 290 35.98 -49.06 -1.01
C LYS A 290 34.60 -49.11 -0.35
N GLU A 291 34.53 -49.22 0.97
CA GLU A 291 33.31 -49.23 1.75
C GLU A 291 33.20 -47.93 2.57
N ASP A 292 32.07 -47.24 2.47
CA ASP A 292 31.74 -46.10 3.32
C ASP A 292 30.40 -46.37 3.99
N SER A 293 30.34 -46.28 5.32
CA SER A 293 29.09 -46.45 6.06
C SER A 293 28.16 -45.24 5.99
N GLY A 294 28.67 -44.08 5.58
CA GLY A 294 28.01 -42.78 5.67
C GLY A 294 27.90 -42.23 7.11
N LEU A 295 28.40 -42.98 8.11
CA LEU A 295 28.42 -42.56 9.52
C LEU A 295 29.49 -41.49 9.76
N ARG A 296 29.43 -40.85 10.93
CA ARG A 296 30.42 -39.84 11.37
C ARG A 296 31.37 -40.39 12.44
N PHE A 297 31.54 -41.70 12.46
CA PHE A 297 32.45 -42.47 13.30
C PHE A 297 32.81 -43.78 12.60
N HIS A 298 33.90 -44.41 13.00
CA HIS A 298 34.35 -45.66 12.39
C HIS A 298 33.68 -46.87 13.04
N VAL A 299 33.41 -47.90 12.26
CA VAL A 299 32.82 -49.14 12.74
C VAL A 299 33.69 -50.34 12.38
N HIS A 300 33.68 -51.35 13.24
CA HIS A 300 34.42 -52.59 13.01
C HIS A 300 33.58 -53.80 13.38
N ALA A 301 33.61 -54.79 12.50
CA ALA A 301 33.23 -56.16 12.78
C ALA A 301 33.99 -57.09 11.84
N PRO A 302 34.04 -58.41 12.11
CA PRO A 302 34.55 -59.40 11.17
C PRO A 302 33.55 -59.63 10.02
N PHE A 303 33.29 -58.59 9.24
CA PHE A 303 32.35 -58.64 8.12
C PHE A 303 32.80 -59.63 7.04
N ALA A 304 31.84 -60.34 6.45
CA ALA A 304 32.04 -61.07 5.21
C ALA A 304 32.36 -60.06 4.08
N SER A 305 33.49 -60.24 3.39
CA SER A 305 34.06 -59.24 2.48
C SER A 305 34.47 -59.79 1.11
N THR A 306 34.78 -58.90 0.18
CA THR A 306 35.43 -59.24 -1.10
C THR A 306 36.75 -59.98 -0.84
N VAL A 307 37.29 -60.68 -1.86
CA VAL A 307 38.54 -61.44 -1.69
C VAL A 307 39.71 -60.51 -1.30
N ALA A 308 39.71 -59.27 -1.80
CA ALA A 308 40.69 -58.25 -1.48
C ALA A 308 40.44 -57.54 -0.13
N ARG A 309 39.31 -57.80 0.54
CA ARG A 309 38.88 -57.14 1.79
C ARG A 309 38.75 -55.63 1.71
N ASP A 310 38.60 -55.12 0.50
CA ASP A 310 38.46 -53.70 0.20
C ASP A 310 37.00 -53.21 0.31
N SER A 311 36.02 -54.12 0.38
CA SER A 311 34.59 -53.80 0.62
C SER A 311 33.84 -54.99 1.25
N VAL A 312 32.67 -54.71 1.81
CA VAL A 312 31.80 -55.68 2.49
C VAL A 312 30.81 -56.31 1.50
N ARG A 313 30.45 -57.58 1.70
CA ARG A 313 29.45 -58.27 0.88
C ARG A 313 28.04 -58.07 1.45
N ASP A 314 27.05 -58.14 0.57
CA ASP A 314 25.66 -58.28 0.98
C ASP A 314 25.43 -59.68 1.57
N ASP A 315 25.37 -59.74 2.91
CA ASP A 315 25.29 -60.96 3.70
C ASP A 315 24.38 -60.72 4.93
N PRO A 316 23.42 -61.61 5.24
CA PRO A 316 22.55 -61.46 6.40
C PRO A 316 23.32 -61.36 7.73
N ASP A 317 24.45 -62.05 7.88
CA ASP A 317 25.27 -61.98 9.08
C ASP A 317 25.92 -60.61 9.22
N ASN A 318 26.29 -59.95 8.11
CA ASN A 318 26.80 -58.57 8.13
C ASN A 318 25.73 -57.59 8.63
N ALA A 319 24.47 -57.75 8.20
CA ALA A 319 23.37 -56.93 8.70
C ALA A 319 23.18 -57.13 10.22
N GLN A 320 23.31 -58.36 10.71
CA GLN A 320 23.25 -58.65 12.14
C GLN A 320 24.45 -58.07 12.92
N LEU A 321 25.67 -58.09 12.35
CA LEU A 321 26.84 -57.44 12.94
C LEU A 321 26.65 -55.93 13.06
N VAL A 322 26.08 -55.28 12.04
CA VAL A 322 25.73 -53.84 12.09
C VAL A 322 24.66 -53.56 13.14
N ALA A 323 23.65 -54.42 13.27
CA ALA A 323 22.65 -54.31 14.34
C ALA A 323 23.29 -54.45 15.73
N ASP A 324 24.23 -55.39 15.91
CA ASP A 324 24.95 -55.56 17.16
C ASP A 324 25.84 -54.34 17.50
N ILE A 325 26.45 -53.69 16.51
CA ILE A 325 27.17 -52.42 16.70
C ILE A 325 26.21 -51.32 17.18
N GLY A 326 25.02 -51.23 16.58
CA GLY A 326 23.98 -50.31 17.03
C GLY A 326 23.59 -50.56 18.49
N ARG A 327 23.39 -51.82 18.88
CA ARG A 327 23.14 -52.23 20.27
C ARG A 327 24.30 -51.87 21.21
N LEU A 328 25.55 -52.10 20.80
CA LEU A 328 26.74 -51.71 21.57
C LEU A 328 26.77 -50.21 21.86
N ILE A 329 26.44 -49.37 20.86
CA ILE A 329 26.35 -47.93 21.03
C ILE A 329 25.25 -47.60 22.04
N VAL A 330 24.05 -48.16 21.89
CA VAL A 330 22.90 -47.95 22.78
C VAL A 330 23.24 -48.34 24.23
N ASP A 331 23.80 -49.54 24.44
CA ASP A 331 24.21 -50.05 25.75
C ASP A 331 25.25 -49.14 26.43
N SER A 332 26.03 -48.39 25.63
CA SER A 332 27.04 -47.45 26.12
C SER A 332 26.47 -46.07 26.46
N LEU A 333 25.31 -45.66 25.91
CA LEU A 333 24.73 -44.32 26.09
C LEU A 333 24.52 -43.93 27.57
N PRO A 334 24.04 -44.80 28.49
CA PRO A 334 23.92 -44.46 29.90
C PRO A 334 25.26 -44.12 30.57
N ALA A 335 26.34 -44.81 30.21
CA ALA A 335 27.68 -44.52 30.71
C ALA A 335 28.19 -43.18 30.16
N LEU A 336 27.99 -42.92 28.86
CA LEU A 336 28.32 -41.65 28.22
C LEU A 336 27.54 -40.47 28.83
N ARG A 337 26.25 -40.67 29.15
CA ARG A 337 25.41 -39.71 29.87
C ARG A 337 26.00 -39.38 31.24
N ASN A 338 26.31 -40.41 32.03
CA ASN A 338 26.86 -40.25 33.38
C ASN A 338 28.26 -39.60 33.36
N GLY A 339 29.04 -39.85 32.30
CA GLY A 339 30.33 -39.20 32.03
C GLY A 339 30.22 -37.77 31.50
N GLY A 340 29.01 -37.29 31.17
CA GLY A 340 28.78 -35.96 30.61
C GLY A 340 29.24 -35.80 29.15
N LEU A 341 29.34 -36.90 28.40
CA LEU A 341 29.77 -36.93 27.00
C LEU A 341 28.63 -36.74 25.99
N ILE A 342 27.36 -36.91 26.42
CA ILE A 342 26.18 -36.54 25.62
C ILE A 342 26.10 -35.01 25.54
N THR A 343 26.80 -34.47 24.54
CA THR A 343 26.92 -33.05 24.22
C THR A 343 26.52 -32.84 22.76
N ASP A 344 26.28 -31.60 22.36
CA ASP A 344 26.03 -31.23 20.96
C ASP A 344 27.10 -31.80 20.01
N SER A 345 28.34 -31.96 20.49
CA SER A 345 29.44 -32.56 19.72
C SER A 345 29.23 -34.06 19.45
N LEU A 346 28.80 -34.85 20.44
CA LEU A 346 28.40 -36.26 20.24
C LEU A 346 27.14 -36.36 19.39
N LEU A 347 26.11 -35.54 19.66
CA LEU A 347 24.87 -35.55 18.88
C LEU A 347 25.13 -35.26 17.39
N SER A 348 26.13 -34.43 17.07
CA SER A 348 26.54 -34.17 15.69
C SER A 348 27.23 -35.36 15.00
N ALA A 349 27.84 -36.25 15.79
CA ALA A 349 28.48 -37.47 15.32
C ALA A 349 27.51 -38.66 15.22
N LEU A 350 26.34 -38.59 15.86
CA LEU A 350 25.31 -39.61 15.72
C LEU A 350 24.56 -39.47 14.38
N PRO A 351 24.10 -40.59 13.81
CA PRO A 351 23.35 -40.58 12.57
C PRO A 351 21.97 -39.96 12.74
N ASN A 352 21.51 -39.21 11.75
CA ASN A 352 20.20 -38.55 11.74
C ASN A 352 19.48 -38.78 10.39
N GLU A 353 18.26 -38.24 10.23
CA GLU A 353 17.46 -38.44 9.01
C GLU A 353 18.04 -37.77 7.76
N GLU A 354 18.88 -36.75 7.90
CA GLU A 354 19.51 -36.05 6.76
C GLU A 354 20.72 -36.82 6.21
N ASP A 355 21.17 -37.89 6.89
CA ASP A 355 22.33 -38.67 6.45
C ASP A 355 21.98 -39.65 5.33
N PRO A 356 22.77 -39.69 4.24
CA PRO A 356 22.59 -40.63 3.15
C PRO A 356 23.14 -42.02 3.53
N LEU A 357 22.53 -42.66 4.52
CA LEU A 357 22.91 -44.01 4.97
C LEU A 357 22.24 -45.07 4.10
N GLU A 358 23.05 -46.00 3.59
CA GLU A 358 22.55 -47.20 2.90
C GLU A 358 22.34 -48.35 3.89
N ALA A 359 21.47 -49.31 3.52
CA ALA A 359 21.35 -50.54 4.29
C ALA A 359 22.67 -51.33 4.19
N PRO A 360 23.17 -51.95 5.28
CA PRO A 360 22.49 -52.13 6.58
C PRO A 360 22.76 -51.04 7.64
N TYR A 361 23.55 -50.00 7.35
CA TYR A 361 23.96 -48.98 8.35
C TYR A 361 22.80 -48.14 8.90
N THR A 362 21.67 -48.08 8.20
CA THR A 362 20.42 -47.51 8.72
C THR A 362 19.97 -48.15 10.04
N LEU A 363 20.29 -49.44 10.27
CA LEU A 363 19.94 -50.14 11.51
C LEU A 363 20.57 -49.47 12.74
N ILE A 364 21.78 -48.94 12.63
CA ILE A 364 22.44 -48.20 13.73
C ILE A 364 21.66 -46.92 14.05
N ARG A 365 21.26 -46.18 13.01
CA ARG A 365 20.46 -44.97 13.18
C ARG A 365 19.14 -45.27 13.89
N ASP A 366 18.43 -46.28 13.41
CA ASP A 366 17.09 -46.58 13.88
C ASP A 366 17.09 -46.98 15.37
N VAL A 367 18.04 -47.81 15.82
CA VAL A 367 18.15 -48.19 17.25
C VAL A 367 18.65 -47.04 18.14
N VAL A 368 19.52 -46.16 17.63
CA VAL A 368 19.97 -44.97 18.37
C VAL A 368 18.81 -43.99 18.54
N ILE A 369 18.05 -43.70 17.48
CA ILE A 369 16.86 -42.84 17.55
C ILE A 369 15.82 -43.43 18.52
N GLU A 370 15.58 -44.75 18.46
CA GLU A 370 14.65 -45.42 19.36
C GLU A 370 15.09 -45.29 20.84
N ALA A 371 16.38 -45.47 21.12
CA ALA A 371 16.92 -45.30 22.47
C ALA A 371 16.73 -43.86 22.99
N PHE A 372 17.07 -42.84 22.21
CA PHE A 372 16.86 -41.44 22.61
C PHE A 372 15.38 -41.10 22.82
N ASN A 373 14.49 -41.70 22.04
CA ASN A 373 13.05 -41.52 22.16
C ASN A 373 12.45 -42.09 23.45
N ASN A 374 12.95 -43.25 23.90
CA ASN A 374 12.33 -44.02 24.97
C ASN A 374 13.12 -43.98 26.29
N GLU A 375 14.41 -43.70 26.28
CA GLU A 375 15.28 -43.71 27.46
C GLU A 375 15.63 -42.30 27.97
N PRO A 376 15.91 -42.12 29.28
CA PRO A 376 16.28 -40.84 29.86
C PRO A 376 17.73 -40.42 29.54
N ILE A 377 18.03 -40.24 28.24
CA ILE A 377 19.35 -39.88 27.70
C ILE A 377 19.32 -38.65 26.79
N THR A 378 18.14 -38.16 26.40
CA THR A 378 18.01 -36.94 25.59
C THR A 378 18.22 -35.69 26.45
N PRO A 379 19.11 -34.76 26.08
CA PRO A 379 19.36 -33.55 26.86
C PRO A 379 18.13 -32.64 26.97
N VAL A 380 17.84 -32.18 28.19
CA VAL A 380 16.76 -31.23 28.47
C VAL A 380 17.29 -29.80 28.49
N ARG A 381 16.49 -28.83 28.05
CA ARG A 381 16.81 -27.41 28.14
C ARG A 381 16.93 -26.97 29.61
N GLY A 382 17.85 -26.05 29.90
CA GLY A 382 17.99 -25.46 31.23
C GLY A 382 19.06 -26.13 32.09
N ARG A 383 18.68 -26.68 33.26
CA ARG A 383 19.64 -27.11 34.30
C ARG A 383 20.64 -28.12 33.72
N SER A 384 21.93 -27.77 33.74
CA SER A 384 22.99 -28.57 33.12
C SER A 384 22.98 -30.02 33.65
N GLY A 385 22.81 -30.99 32.76
CA GLY A 385 22.87 -32.42 33.08
C GLY A 385 21.53 -33.11 33.34
N ALA A 386 20.39 -32.44 33.07
CA ALA A 386 19.09 -33.10 33.06
C ALA A 386 18.85 -33.84 31.73
N TYR A 387 18.32 -35.07 31.82
CA TYR A 387 18.01 -35.92 30.67
C TYR A 387 16.61 -36.52 30.82
N ALA A 388 15.95 -36.81 29.69
CA ALA A 388 14.63 -37.44 29.65
C ALA A 388 14.43 -38.21 28.32
N PRO A 389 13.44 -39.09 28.21
CA PRO A 389 13.01 -39.65 26.92
C PRO A 389 12.53 -38.54 26.00
N ALA A 390 12.94 -38.54 24.73
CA ALA A 390 12.60 -37.46 23.81
C ALA A 390 11.07 -37.33 23.63
N LYS A 391 10.34 -38.46 23.62
CA LYS A 391 8.87 -38.48 23.55
C LYS A 391 8.15 -37.79 24.73
N SER A 392 8.85 -37.58 25.85
CA SER A 392 8.34 -36.84 27.02
C SER A 392 8.71 -35.34 26.98
N LEU A 393 9.51 -34.92 26.02
CA LEU A 393 9.98 -33.56 25.86
C LEU A 393 9.15 -32.83 24.81
N ILE A 394 9.12 -31.51 24.95
CA ILE A 394 8.43 -30.62 24.03
C ILE A 394 9.46 -29.97 23.10
N SER A 395 9.20 -30.04 21.79
CA SER A 395 9.88 -29.24 20.77
C SER A 395 9.05 -28.00 20.43
N SER A 396 9.70 -26.85 20.35
CA SER A 396 9.07 -25.60 19.91
C SER A 396 10.04 -24.68 19.18
N PRO A 397 9.52 -23.77 18.34
CA PRO A 397 10.28 -22.61 17.90
C PRO A 397 10.88 -21.83 19.08
N SER A 398 12.04 -21.21 18.86
CA SER A 398 12.80 -20.52 19.91
C SER A 398 12.01 -19.41 20.60
N GLU A 399 11.04 -18.79 19.91
CA GLU A 399 10.20 -17.74 20.47
C GLU A 399 9.30 -18.23 21.61
N PHE A 400 8.67 -19.39 21.50
CA PHE A 400 7.86 -19.98 22.58
C PHE A 400 8.73 -20.26 23.79
N ARG A 401 9.86 -20.92 23.54
CA ARG A 401 10.92 -21.21 24.51
C ARG A 401 11.44 -19.95 25.23
N ASN A 402 11.45 -18.80 24.57
CA ASN A 402 11.95 -17.55 25.16
C ASN A 402 10.88 -16.77 25.94
N PHE A 403 9.60 -16.96 25.62
CA PHE A 403 8.49 -16.20 26.22
C PHE A 403 7.64 -17.01 27.22
N LEU A 404 7.69 -18.35 27.16
CA LEU A 404 6.97 -19.27 28.05
C LEU A 404 7.95 -20.07 28.90
N ASN A 405 7.55 -20.36 30.14
CA ASN A 405 8.28 -21.29 31.01
C ASN A 405 7.64 -22.69 30.96
N GLU A 406 8.29 -23.68 31.57
CA GLU A 406 7.80 -25.08 31.59
C GLU A 406 6.42 -25.21 32.28
N SER A 407 6.16 -24.43 33.34
CA SER A 407 4.85 -24.44 34.00
C SER A 407 3.72 -23.89 33.13
N ASP A 408 4.04 -23.06 32.13
CA ASP A 408 3.05 -22.53 31.20
C ASP A 408 2.56 -23.61 30.23
N LEU A 409 3.45 -24.51 29.82
CA LEU A 409 3.11 -25.61 28.94
C LEU A 409 2.12 -26.57 29.59
N GLN A 410 2.30 -26.88 30.88
CA GLN A 410 1.36 -27.76 31.60
C GLN A 410 -0.07 -27.25 31.46
N THR A 411 -0.30 -25.96 31.75
CA THR A 411 -1.64 -25.38 31.67
C THR A 411 -2.13 -25.26 30.23
N LEU A 412 -1.31 -24.76 29.31
CA LEU A 412 -1.73 -24.54 27.93
C LEU A 412 -2.04 -25.84 27.20
N LEU A 413 -1.23 -26.87 27.41
CA LEU A 413 -1.48 -28.19 26.83
C LEU A 413 -2.72 -28.84 27.47
N TYR A 414 -2.86 -28.81 28.80
CA TYR A 414 -4.07 -29.34 29.48
C TYR A 414 -5.37 -28.71 28.94
N ILE A 415 -5.35 -27.39 28.69
CA ILE A 415 -6.49 -26.69 28.09
C ILE A 415 -6.72 -27.14 26.65
N GLY A 416 -5.65 -27.22 25.84
CA GLY A 416 -5.73 -27.49 24.41
C GLY A 416 -5.98 -28.96 24.02
N ASP A 417 -5.52 -29.92 24.81
CA ASP A 417 -5.60 -31.37 24.51
C ASP A 417 -6.29 -32.22 25.59
N GLY A 418 -6.63 -31.62 26.73
CA GLY A 418 -7.35 -32.29 27.81
C GLY A 418 -6.56 -33.28 28.65
N ARG A 419 -5.25 -33.45 28.40
CA ARG A 419 -4.44 -34.44 29.12
C ARG A 419 -3.81 -33.85 30.36
N ASP A 420 -4.10 -34.46 31.50
CA ASP A 420 -3.30 -34.26 32.70
C ASP A 420 -2.02 -35.08 32.56
N ARG A 421 -0.88 -34.41 32.38
CA ARG A 421 0.42 -35.09 32.29
C ARG A 421 0.92 -35.34 33.71
N GLU A 422 1.24 -36.60 34.02
CA GLU A 422 1.87 -36.99 35.29
C GLU A 422 3.22 -36.29 35.49
N ASP A 423 3.99 -36.16 34.41
CA ASP A 423 5.26 -35.44 34.39
C ASP A 423 5.11 -34.02 33.83
N SER A 424 5.76 -33.05 34.47
CA SER A 424 5.79 -31.68 33.97
C SER A 424 6.50 -31.61 32.61
N PRO A 425 5.89 -31.00 31.57
CA PRO A 425 6.46 -30.88 30.25
C PRO A 425 7.74 -30.03 30.31
N ARG A 426 8.78 -30.54 29.66
CA ARG A 426 10.10 -29.90 29.63
C ARG A 426 10.54 -29.71 28.20
N TRP A 427 11.25 -28.63 27.96
CA TRP A 427 11.77 -28.32 26.64
C TRP A 427 12.93 -29.24 26.26
N ILE A 428 12.94 -29.73 25.02
CA ILE A 428 14.15 -30.30 24.44
C ILE A 428 15.26 -29.22 24.37
N ARG A 429 16.52 -29.63 24.55
CA ARG A 429 17.66 -28.71 24.59
C ARG A 429 17.80 -27.92 23.28
N ASP A 430 18.21 -26.66 23.42
CA ASP A 430 18.55 -25.81 22.28
C ASP A 430 19.88 -26.28 21.67
N SER A 431 19.92 -26.54 20.37
CA SER A 431 21.11 -26.94 19.63
C SER A 431 21.15 -26.31 18.22
N THR A 432 22.26 -26.49 17.50
CA THR A 432 22.49 -25.93 16.16
C THR A 432 23.27 -26.91 15.29
N GLY A 433 23.14 -26.79 13.96
CA GLY A 433 23.84 -27.67 13.01
C GLY A 433 23.33 -29.12 13.10
N ARG A 434 24.21 -30.11 12.87
CA ARG A 434 23.82 -31.54 12.90
C ARG A 434 23.24 -32.00 14.22
N ALA A 435 23.66 -31.42 15.36
CA ALA A 435 23.07 -31.75 16.64
C ALA A 435 21.58 -31.36 16.71
N ALA A 436 21.17 -30.26 16.06
CA ALA A 436 19.77 -29.94 15.89
C ALA A 436 19.08 -30.94 14.95
N SER A 437 19.68 -31.25 13.79
CA SER A 437 19.15 -32.26 12.86
C SER A 437 18.93 -33.63 13.53
N PHE A 438 19.84 -34.05 14.42
CA PHE A 438 19.68 -35.26 15.22
C PHE A 438 18.50 -35.16 16.19
N LEU A 439 18.37 -34.06 16.95
CA LEU A 439 17.24 -33.86 17.87
C LEU A 439 15.91 -33.75 17.12
N ASP A 440 15.90 -33.20 15.91
CA ASP A 440 14.74 -33.10 15.01
C ASP A 440 14.37 -34.46 14.40
N SER A 441 15.32 -35.39 14.29
CA SER A 441 15.07 -36.80 13.90
C SER A 441 14.43 -37.63 15.01
N LEU A 442 14.34 -37.09 16.24
CA LEU A 442 13.63 -37.72 17.34
C LEU A 442 12.13 -37.42 17.22
N SER A 443 11.32 -37.97 18.13
CA SER A 443 9.87 -37.75 18.15
C SER A 443 9.40 -37.05 19.42
N PRO A 444 9.91 -35.83 19.73
CA PRO A 444 9.36 -35.02 20.82
C PRO A 444 7.92 -34.60 20.51
N GLU A 445 7.16 -34.28 21.54
CA GLU A 445 5.84 -33.69 21.38
C GLU A 445 5.99 -32.23 20.90
N GLU A 446 5.21 -31.83 19.90
CA GLU A 446 5.29 -30.47 19.34
C GLU A 446 4.43 -29.48 20.14
N PHE A 447 4.95 -28.27 20.30
CA PHE A 447 4.17 -27.13 20.75
C PHE A 447 4.51 -25.92 19.90
N GLY A 448 3.51 -25.30 19.31
CA GLY A 448 3.69 -24.17 18.41
C GLY A 448 2.46 -23.29 18.37
N TRP A 449 2.24 -22.68 17.21
CA TRP A 449 1.13 -21.76 17.03
C TRP A 449 -0.22 -22.47 17.00
N ASP A 450 -0.27 -23.70 16.50
CA ASP A 450 -1.51 -24.48 16.41
C ASP A 450 -1.98 -24.93 17.79
N GLU A 451 -1.08 -25.42 18.65
CA GLU A 451 -1.39 -25.82 20.03
C GLU A 451 -1.78 -24.60 20.87
N LEU A 452 -1.03 -23.50 20.77
CA LEU A 452 -1.37 -22.26 21.48
C LEU A 452 -2.69 -21.67 20.97
N GLY A 453 -2.92 -21.66 19.66
CA GLY A 453 -4.15 -21.19 19.04
C GLY A 453 -5.36 -22.01 19.49
N SER A 454 -5.23 -23.33 19.52
CA SER A 454 -6.26 -24.26 20.00
C SER A 454 -6.60 -23.99 21.47
N ALA A 455 -5.60 -23.86 22.35
CA ALA A 455 -5.81 -23.54 23.76
C ALA A 455 -6.53 -22.18 23.95
N LEU A 456 -6.21 -21.17 23.14
CA LEU A 456 -6.88 -19.87 23.20
C LEU A 456 -8.32 -19.90 22.67
N GLN A 457 -8.59 -20.65 21.60
CA GLN A 457 -9.97 -20.84 21.11
C GLN A 457 -10.84 -21.56 22.15
N TRP A 458 -10.25 -22.54 22.83
CA TRP A 458 -10.94 -23.33 23.86
C TRP A 458 -11.55 -22.46 24.97
N VAL A 459 -10.86 -21.38 25.34
CA VAL A 459 -11.29 -20.47 26.42
C VAL A 459 -12.17 -19.32 25.92
N GLN A 460 -12.42 -19.21 24.61
CA GLN A 460 -13.24 -18.15 24.04
C GLN A 460 -14.72 -18.30 24.43
N PRO A 461 -15.42 -17.22 24.82
CA PRO A 461 -16.86 -17.26 25.06
C PRO A 461 -17.63 -17.69 23.81
N GLY A 462 -18.59 -18.61 23.95
CA GLY A 462 -19.43 -19.09 22.84
C GLY A 462 -18.82 -20.19 21.97
N TYR A 463 -17.54 -20.52 22.15
CA TYR A 463 -16.93 -21.69 21.52
C TYR A 463 -17.44 -22.97 22.22
N ARG A 464 -18.33 -23.72 21.56
CA ARG A 464 -19.04 -24.89 22.14
C ARG A 464 -19.21 -26.10 21.21
N TYR A 465 -18.80 -26.01 19.94
CA TYR A 465 -19.27 -26.94 18.89
C TYR A 465 -18.20 -27.81 18.24
N VAL A 466 -17.02 -27.97 18.87
CA VAL A 466 -15.96 -28.84 18.35
C VAL A 466 -15.52 -29.78 19.46
N GLU A 467 -15.85 -31.06 19.33
CA GLU A 467 -15.13 -32.12 20.05
C GLU A 467 -13.70 -32.13 19.49
N ASP A 468 -12.70 -32.12 20.37
CA ASP A 468 -11.33 -32.39 19.92
C ASP A 468 -11.21 -33.83 19.40
N ARG A 469 -10.04 -34.18 18.87
CA ARG A 469 -9.70 -35.54 18.41
C ARG A 469 -9.82 -36.63 19.50
N TYR A 470 -10.14 -36.26 20.73
CA TYR A 470 -10.25 -37.12 21.92
C TYR A 470 -11.62 -37.04 22.61
N GLY A 471 -12.59 -36.29 22.07
CA GLY A 471 -13.95 -36.18 22.60
C GLY A 471 -14.12 -35.19 23.77
N LYS A 472 -13.14 -34.32 24.06
CA LYS A 472 -13.30 -33.24 25.06
C LYS A 472 -14.07 -32.07 24.45
N THR A 473 -14.91 -31.42 25.26
CA THR A 473 -15.59 -30.16 24.91
C THR A 473 -15.15 -29.02 25.84
N PRO A 474 -15.18 -27.76 25.40
CA PRO A 474 -14.85 -26.62 26.25
C PRO A 474 -15.71 -26.53 27.51
N SER A 475 -15.07 -26.54 28.68
CA SER A 475 -15.73 -26.48 30.00
C SER A 475 -15.51 -25.14 30.70
N ASP A 476 -16.34 -24.85 31.71
CA ASP A 476 -16.10 -23.68 32.57
C ASP A 476 -14.87 -23.87 33.46
N ASP A 477 -14.52 -25.12 33.79
CA ASP A 477 -13.28 -25.48 34.51
C ASP A 477 -12.03 -25.10 33.69
N ASP A 478 -12.05 -25.30 32.36
CA ASP A 478 -10.94 -24.88 31.48
C ASP A 478 -10.74 -23.35 31.50
N ARG A 479 -11.85 -22.59 31.52
CA ARG A 479 -11.83 -21.13 31.61
C ARG A 479 -11.33 -20.65 32.97
N GLU A 480 -11.71 -21.34 34.05
CA GLU A 480 -11.23 -21.06 35.40
C GLU A 480 -9.74 -21.38 35.55
N ALA A 481 -9.27 -22.50 34.98
CA ALA A 481 -7.87 -22.88 34.96
C ALA A 481 -7.02 -21.84 34.20
N PHE A 482 -7.48 -21.39 33.01
CA PHE A 482 -6.83 -20.33 32.24
C PHE A 482 -6.79 -18.99 33.00
N SER A 483 -7.90 -18.60 33.62
CA SER A 483 -8.00 -17.38 34.41
C SER A 483 -7.05 -17.41 35.62
N SER A 484 -6.99 -18.55 36.32
CA SER A 484 -6.09 -18.76 37.46
C SER A 484 -4.62 -18.73 37.04
N TRP A 485 -4.29 -19.34 35.91
CA TRP A 485 -2.95 -19.30 35.31
C TRP A 485 -2.52 -17.87 34.95
N LEU A 486 -3.40 -17.09 34.32
CA LEU A 486 -3.12 -15.68 34.02
C LEU A 486 -2.95 -14.84 35.29
N ALA A 487 -3.80 -15.04 36.30
CA ALA A 487 -3.74 -14.31 37.56
C ALA A 487 -2.44 -14.57 38.34
N GLY A 488 -1.91 -15.80 38.29
CA GLY A 488 -0.67 -16.20 38.98
C GLY A 488 0.62 -15.65 38.36
N LYS A 489 0.58 -15.13 37.13
CA LYS A 489 1.78 -14.66 36.42
C LYS A 489 2.34 -13.35 36.98
N SER A 490 3.67 -13.21 36.98
CA SER A 490 4.33 -11.92 37.20
C SER A 490 4.07 -10.94 36.05
N ASP A 491 4.23 -9.63 36.29
CA ASP A 491 4.06 -8.62 35.24
C ASP A 491 5.04 -8.84 34.06
N LYS A 492 6.29 -9.23 34.35
CA LYS A 492 7.27 -9.59 33.31
C LYS A 492 6.80 -10.77 32.46
N SER A 493 6.19 -11.79 33.08
CA SER A 493 5.65 -12.96 32.38
C SER A 493 4.44 -12.62 31.52
N ILE A 494 3.59 -11.68 31.96
CA ILE A 494 2.46 -11.18 31.16
C ILE A 494 2.96 -10.38 29.96
N GLU A 495 3.97 -9.53 30.13
CA GLU A 495 4.57 -8.83 29.00
C GLU A 495 5.13 -9.83 27.97
N SER A 496 5.87 -10.85 28.40
CA SER A 496 6.36 -11.92 27.52
C SER A 496 5.22 -12.60 26.74
N LEU A 497 4.13 -12.93 27.42
CA LEU A 497 2.95 -13.53 26.79
C LEU A 497 2.31 -12.57 25.77
N TYR A 498 2.11 -11.29 26.11
CA TYR A 498 1.57 -10.30 25.18
C TYR A 498 2.44 -10.13 23.95
N ARG A 499 3.76 -10.15 24.13
CA ARG A 499 4.69 -10.09 23.00
C ARG A 499 4.59 -11.33 22.11
N LEU A 500 4.52 -12.52 22.69
CA LEU A 500 4.31 -13.76 21.94
C LEU A 500 3.00 -13.69 21.14
N LEU A 501 1.88 -13.36 21.78
CA LEU A 501 0.57 -13.22 21.09
C LEU A 501 0.59 -12.14 20.00
N GLY A 502 1.32 -11.04 20.23
CA GLY A 502 1.54 -9.98 19.26
C GLY A 502 2.26 -10.48 18.01
N ARG A 503 3.33 -11.27 18.17
CA ARG A 503 4.05 -11.92 17.07
C ARG A 503 3.17 -12.90 16.31
N GLY A 504 2.43 -13.74 17.04
CA GLY A 504 1.48 -14.68 16.44
C GLY A 504 0.43 -13.99 15.59
N ARG A 505 0.00 -12.78 15.99
CA ARG A 505 -0.93 -11.99 15.17
C ARG A 505 -0.26 -11.31 13.98
N ALA A 506 0.93 -10.74 14.16
CA ALA A 506 1.69 -10.10 13.08
C ALA A 506 2.09 -11.11 11.98
N GLY A 507 2.42 -12.34 12.38
CA GLY A 507 2.74 -13.46 11.49
C GLY A 507 1.52 -14.25 11.00
N PHE A 508 0.29 -13.76 11.21
CA PHE A 508 -0.98 -14.38 10.79
C PHE A 508 -1.32 -15.76 11.40
N ASN A 509 -0.51 -16.28 12.33
CA ASN A 509 -0.72 -17.57 12.98
C ASN A 509 -1.94 -17.62 13.91
N LEU A 510 -2.34 -16.48 14.49
CA LEU A 510 -3.49 -16.38 15.39
C LEU A 510 -4.71 -15.72 14.74
N LEU A 511 -4.89 -15.81 13.42
CA LEU A 511 -5.99 -15.15 12.70
C LEU A 511 -7.38 -15.64 13.14
N SER A 512 -7.51 -16.95 13.37
CA SER A 512 -8.74 -17.64 13.75
C SER A 512 -9.20 -17.36 15.18
N VAL A 513 -8.30 -16.88 16.05
CA VAL A 513 -8.59 -16.58 17.46
C VAL A 513 -9.04 -15.13 17.60
N LYS A 514 -10.20 -14.91 18.23
CA LYS A 514 -10.67 -13.56 18.56
C LYS A 514 -10.14 -13.12 19.91
N LEU A 515 -8.91 -12.62 19.93
CA LEU A 515 -8.25 -12.14 21.16
C LEU A 515 -9.06 -11.07 21.91
N SER A 516 -9.92 -10.31 21.22
CA SER A 516 -10.81 -9.32 21.82
C SER A 516 -11.92 -9.90 22.70
N GLU A 517 -12.27 -11.18 22.51
CA GLU A 517 -13.31 -11.87 23.30
C GLU A 517 -12.72 -12.61 24.52
N ILE A 518 -11.40 -12.77 24.59
CA ILE A 518 -10.72 -13.46 25.69
C ILE A 518 -10.31 -12.45 26.78
N SER A 519 -10.49 -12.81 28.06
CA SER A 519 -10.08 -11.98 29.19
C SER A 519 -8.56 -12.01 29.40
N LEU A 520 -7.80 -11.43 28.47
CA LEU A 520 -6.33 -11.41 28.49
C LEU A 520 -5.76 -10.18 29.23
N ILE A 521 -6.47 -9.06 29.23
CA ILE A 521 -5.90 -7.75 29.59
C ILE A 521 -5.84 -7.56 31.11
N ARG A 522 -4.63 -7.45 31.64
CA ARG A 522 -4.38 -7.25 33.07
C ARG A 522 -4.75 -5.82 33.49
N VAL A 523 -5.52 -5.70 34.56
CA VAL A 523 -5.86 -4.44 35.26
C VAL A 523 -5.66 -4.60 36.77
N LYS A 524 -5.32 -3.51 37.46
CA LYS A 524 -5.00 -3.50 38.91
C LYS A 524 -5.94 -2.59 39.69
N LYS A 525 -7.09 -3.10 40.15
CA LYS A 525 -8.08 -2.30 40.92
C LYS A 525 -7.88 -2.47 42.43
N ARG A 526 -7.53 -1.39 43.15
CA ARG A 526 -7.32 -1.39 44.62
C ARG A 526 -6.36 -2.49 45.11
N GLY A 527 -5.28 -2.73 44.37
CA GLY A 527 -4.28 -3.76 44.69
C GLY A 527 -4.67 -5.19 44.30
N LYS A 528 -5.88 -5.44 43.78
CA LYS A 528 -6.27 -6.75 43.23
C LYS A 528 -6.02 -6.80 41.73
N VAL A 529 -5.39 -7.88 41.27
CA VAL A 529 -5.19 -8.18 39.84
C VAL A 529 -6.47 -8.80 39.30
N LYS A 530 -6.95 -8.29 38.16
CA LYS A 530 -8.03 -8.89 37.38
C LYS A 530 -7.63 -8.89 35.92
N HIS A 531 -8.10 -9.88 35.15
CA HIS A 531 -8.00 -9.86 33.70
C HIS A 531 -9.38 -9.58 33.08
N VAL A 532 -9.42 -8.75 32.05
CA VAL A 532 -10.65 -8.30 31.36
C VAL A 532 -10.47 -8.39 29.84
N THR A 533 -11.57 -8.32 29.10
CA THR A 533 -11.53 -8.26 27.63
C THR A 533 -11.06 -6.89 27.15
N GLY A 534 -10.39 -6.84 26.00
CA GLY A 534 -9.78 -5.60 25.53
C GLY A 534 -10.75 -4.46 25.22
N PRO A 535 -11.94 -4.70 24.62
CA PRO A 535 -12.92 -3.63 24.38
C PRO A 535 -13.47 -2.95 25.64
N THR A 536 -13.33 -3.58 26.82
CA THR A 536 -13.82 -3.03 28.09
C THR A 536 -12.76 -2.24 28.87
N THR A 537 -11.56 -2.07 28.29
CA THR A 537 -10.43 -1.41 28.96
C THR A 537 -9.64 -0.54 27.99
N TYR A 538 -8.82 0.34 28.55
CA TYR A 538 -8.08 1.35 27.79
C TYR A 538 -6.61 1.39 28.21
N LEU A 539 -5.75 1.66 27.23
CA LEU A 539 -4.38 2.09 27.48
C LEU A 539 -4.40 3.51 28.07
N PRO A 540 -3.63 3.79 29.12
CA PRO A 540 -3.51 5.13 29.69
C PRO A 540 -2.98 6.16 28.66
N SER A 541 -3.46 7.39 28.84
CA SER A 541 -3.17 8.52 27.93
C SER A 541 -1.73 9.04 28.03
N ASN A 542 -1.16 9.05 29.23
CA ASN A 542 0.17 9.57 29.54
C ASN A 542 0.71 8.98 30.85
N ARG A 543 2.03 8.98 31.05
CA ARG A 543 2.68 8.32 32.21
C ARG A 543 2.25 8.86 33.60
N SER A 544 1.54 9.98 33.67
CA SER A 544 0.93 10.50 34.91
C SER A 544 -0.46 9.93 35.20
N ASP A 545 -1.02 9.16 34.28
CA ASP A 545 -2.32 8.54 34.38
C ASP A 545 -2.29 7.30 35.31
N ASN A 546 -2.80 7.47 36.53
CA ASN A 546 -2.75 6.50 37.61
C ASN A 546 -4.11 5.81 37.88
N VAL A 547 -5.01 5.79 36.90
CA VAL A 547 -6.35 5.22 37.10
C VAL A 547 -6.28 3.68 37.17
N SER A 548 -6.62 3.14 38.34
CA SER A 548 -6.53 1.71 38.68
C SER A 548 -7.36 0.75 37.79
N THR A 549 -8.29 1.25 36.99
CA THR A 549 -9.09 0.45 36.06
C THR A 549 -8.46 0.30 34.67
N ARG A 550 -7.26 0.82 34.45
CA ARG A 550 -6.55 0.79 33.16
C ARG A 550 -5.46 -0.27 33.11
N VAL A 551 -4.93 -0.48 31.90
CA VAL A 551 -3.73 -1.29 31.68
C VAL A 551 -2.57 -0.69 32.49
N PRO A 552 -1.84 -1.47 33.30
CA PRO A 552 -0.68 -0.99 34.04
C PRO A 552 0.35 -0.30 33.15
N GLN A 553 1.00 0.73 33.70
CA GLN A 553 1.89 1.62 32.94
C GLN A 553 3.05 0.86 32.29
N GLU A 554 3.56 -0.18 32.94
CA GLU A 554 4.60 -1.07 32.45
C GLU A 554 4.31 -1.67 31.06
N PHE A 555 3.03 -1.86 30.71
CA PHE A 555 2.61 -2.45 29.44
C PHE A 555 2.13 -1.41 28.41
N ALA A 556 1.83 -0.19 28.85
CA ALA A 556 1.03 0.75 28.07
C ALA A 556 1.82 1.78 27.24
N TYR A 557 3.10 1.95 27.56
CA TYR A 557 3.99 2.88 26.87
C TYR A 557 5.00 2.14 26.02
N PHE A 558 4.68 2.05 24.74
CA PHE A 558 5.54 1.49 23.70
C PHE A 558 5.51 2.32 22.40
N ASP A 559 4.67 3.36 22.31
CA ASP A 559 4.49 4.12 21.06
C ASP A 559 5.75 4.87 20.64
N ASP A 560 6.49 5.41 21.61
CA ASP A 560 7.74 6.15 21.41
C ASP A 560 8.95 5.23 21.19
N GLU A 561 8.77 3.91 21.29
CA GLU A 561 9.81 2.91 21.08
C GLU A 561 9.71 2.37 19.64
N ASP A 562 10.84 2.31 18.93
CA ASP A 562 10.95 1.63 17.63
C ASP A 562 11.82 0.37 17.75
N ASN A 563 11.38 -0.53 18.63
CA ASN A 563 12.04 -1.81 18.87
C ASN A 563 11.04 -2.96 18.70
N GLN A 564 11.55 -4.20 18.67
CA GLN A 564 10.71 -5.38 18.51
C GLN A 564 9.64 -5.50 19.61
N ARG A 565 9.98 -5.14 20.85
CA ARG A 565 9.03 -5.16 21.97
C ARG A 565 7.81 -4.29 21.67
N ALA A 566 8.01 -3.08 21.17
CA ALA A 566 6.93 -2.15 20.87
C ALA A 566 6.06 -2.59 19.69
N GLN A 567 6.67 -3.19 18.67
CA GLN A 567 5.94 -3.76 17.53
C GLN A 567 5.06 -4.95 17.97
N ASP A 568 5.62 -5.84 18.80
CA ASP A 568 4.90 -6.98 19.38
C ASP A 568 3.68 -6.49 20.20
N LEU A 569 3.90 -5.54 21.12
CA LEU A 569 2.82 -5.00 21.98
C LEU A 569 1.77 -4.22 21.18
N ARG A 570 2.16 -3.41 20.19
CA ARG A 570 1.21 -2.73 19.27
C ARG A 570 0.30 -3.71 18.58
N SER A 571 0.87 -4.78 18.03
CA SER A 571 0.12 -5.82 17.32
C SER A 571 -0.84 -6.54 18.26
N PHE A 572 -0.39 -6.89 19.48
CA PHE A 572 -1.24 -7.52 20.49
C PHE A 572 -2.41 -6.63 20.92
N PHE A 573 -2.17 -5.40 21.38
CA PHE A 573 -3.24 -4.55 21.91
C PHE A 573 -4.26 -4.17 20.84
N LYS A 574 -3.81 -3.97 19.60
CA LYS A 574 -4.71 -3.78 18.45
C LYS A 574 -5.61 -5.00 18.23
N ALA A 575 -5.04 -6.21 18.28
CA ALA A 575 -5.79 -7.45 18.08
C ALA A 575 -6.74 -7.79 19.24
N ALA A 576 -6.35 -7.45 20.46
CA ALA A 576 -7.18 -7.56 21.64
C ALA A 576 -8.29 -6.50 21.69
N GLY A 577 -8.30 -5.50 20.79
CA GLY A 577 -9.31 -4.45 20.76
C GLY A 577 -9.18 -3.40 21.87
N VAL A 578 -7.99 -3.26 22.47
CA VAL A 578 -7.74 -2.23 23.49
C VAL A 578 -7.48 -0.89 22.81
N GLN A 579 -8.24 0.13 23.20
CA GLN A 579 -8.08 1.49 22.68
C GLN A 579 -7.26 2.37 23.64
N ARG A 580 -6.68 3.47 23.14
CA ARG A 580 -6.07 4.50 23.99
C ARG A 580 -7.15 5.37 24.63
N TRP A 581 -6.95 5.74 25.90
CA TRP A 581 -7.79 6.68 26.64
C TRP A 581 -7.62 8.12 26.12
N SER A 582 -8.14 8.37 24.92
CA SER A 582 -8.12 9.67 24.25
C SER A 582 -9.30 10.55 24.66
N GLU A 583 -9.29 11.82 24.25
CA GLU A 583 -10.45 12.71 24.43
C GLU A 583 -11.69 12.15 23.73
N SER A 584 -11.54 11.52 22.56
CA SER A 584 -12.64 10.81 21.87
C SER A 584 -13.23 9.67 22.72
N ALA A 585 -12.39 8.89 23.41
CA ALA A 585 -12.85 7.79 24.26
C ALA A 585 -13.60 8.31 25.51
N ARG A 586 -13.21 9.49 26.04
CA ARG A 586 -13.95 10.16 27.13
C ARG A 586 -15.33 10.59 26.67
N ILE A 587 -15.43 11.11 25.45
CA ILE A 587 -16.68 11.56 24.85
C ILE A 587 -17.59 10.36 24.54
N GLU A 588 -17.05 9.25 24.02
CA GLU A 588 -17.80 8.00 23.85
C GLU A 588 -18.36 7.47 25.17
N MET A 589 -17.57 7.51 26.25
CA MET A 589 -18.05 7.12 27.58
C MET A 589 -19.19 8.02 28.06
N ARG A 590 -19.07 9.35 27.87
CA ARG A 590 -20.13 10.32 28.19
C ARG A 590 -21.35 10.18 27.29
N LEU A 591 -21.19 9.70 26.06
CA LEU A 591 -22.29 9.44 25.12
C LEU A 591 -23.04 8.14 25.42
N SER A 592 -22.41 7.18 26.09
CA SER A 592 -22.99 5.86 26.35
C SER A 592 -24.39 5.86 26.98
N PRO A 593 -24.77 6.79 27.89
CA PRO A 593 -26.14 6.87 28.38
C PRO A 593 -27.17 7.31 27.32
N TYR A 594 -26.73 8.06 26.30
CA TYR A 594 -27.57 8.63 25.24
C TYR A 594 -27.75 7.69 24.04
N THR A 595 -27.08 6.54 24.00
CA THR A 595 -27.24 5.52 22.94
C THR A 595 -28.42 4.56 23.17
N LEU A 596 -29.12 4.68 24.31
CA LEU A 596 -30.35 3.93 24.57
C LEU A 596 -31.52 4.54 23.76
N PRO A 597 -32.52 3.74 23.34
CA PRO A 597 -33.72 4.26 22.70
C PRO A 597 -34.40 5.36 23.54
N THR A 598 -34.94 6.40 22.91
CA THR A 598 -35.53 7.58 23.59
C THR A 598 -36.64 7.24 24.58
N TYR A 599 -37.46 6.22 24.30
CA TYR A 599 -38.52 5.77 25.19
C TYR A 599 -38.01 5.11 26.48
N GLU A 600 -36.73 4.74 26.55
CA GLU A 600 -36.07 4.18 27.75
C GLU A 600 -35.34 5.26 28.57
N ARG A 601 -35.34 6.52 28.09
CA ARG A 601 -34.58 7.63 28.67
C ARG A 601 -35.50 8.66 29.32
N GLU A 602 -35.44 8.75 30.65
CA GLU A 602 -36.15 9.78 31.39
C GLU A 602 -35.51 11.16 31.19
N ILE A 603 -36.35 12.20 31.07
CA ILE A 603 -35.90 13.60 31.07
C ILE A 603 -35.37 13.93 32.47
N PRO A 604 -34.25 14.66 32.62
CA PRO A 604 -33.69 14.98 33.93
C PRO A 604 -34.73 15.59 34.89
N ALA A 605 -35.07 14.85 35.94
CA ALA A 605 -36.17 15.18 36.87
C ALA A 605 -35.72 16.07 38.05
N SER A 606 -34.43 16.08 38.37
CA SER A 606 -33.84 16.91 39.42
C SER A 606 -32.88 17.96 38.87
N ALA A 607 -32.61 19.00 39.66
CA ALA A 607 -31.62 20.02 39.31
C ALA A 607 -30.20 19.43 39.17
N GLU A 608 -29.86 18.43 39.99
CA GLU A 608 -28.55 17.75 39.94
C GLU A 608 -28.39 16.94 38.65
N ASP A 609 -29.43 16.23 38.22
CA ASP A 609 -29.43 15.47 36.97
C ASP A 609 -29.34 16.40 35.75
N PHE A 610 -30.03 17.54 35.81
CA PHE A 610 -29.97 18.55 34.77
C PHE A 610 -28.58 19.21 34.69
N GLU A 611 -27.94 19.52 35.82
CA GLU A 611 -26.57 20.03 35.85
C GLU A 611 -25.55 19.02 35.29
N ALA A 612 -25.69 17.73 35.63
CA ALA A 612 -24.86 16.67 35.08
C ALA A 612 -25.01 16.55 33.56
N HIS A 613 -26.25 16.61 33.06
CA HIS A 613 -26.56 16.63 31.65
C HIS A 613 -25.94 17.84 30.93
N VAL A 614 -26.08 19.05 31.48
CA VAL A 614 -25.45 20.26 30.94
C VAL A 614 -23.92 20.14 30.90
N ALA A 615 -23.30 19.50 31.90
CA ALA A 615 -21.86 19.27 31.93
C ALA A 615 -21.38 18.30 30.82
N ASP A 616 -22.21 17.37 30.39
CA ASP A 616 -21.94 16.53 29.21
C ASP A 616 -22.04 17.33 27.92
N VAL A 617 -23.08 18.15 27.77
CA VAL A 617 -23.23 19.04 26.61
C VAL A 617 -22.05 20.01 26.50
N GLN A 618 -21.58 20.58 27.61
CA GLN A 618 -20.37 21.41 27.64
C GLN A 618 -19.12 20.66 27.19
N ALA A 619 -18.97 19.38 27.59
CA ALA A 619 -17.86 18.55 27.14
C ALA A 619 -17.94 18.24 25.63
N PHE A 620 -19.15 18.04 25.08
CA PHE A 620 -19.36 17.85 23.65
C PHE A 620 -19.04 19.12 22.84
N VAL A 621 -19.40 20.30 23.35
CA VAL A 621 -19.03 21.59 22.77
C VAL A 621 -17.51 21.76 22.75
N ALA A 622 -16.84 21.48 23.87
CA ALA A 622 -15.38 21.56 23.95
C ALA A 622 -14.69 20.57 22.99
N TYR A 623 -15.20 19.33 22.89
CA TYR A 623 -14.66 18.31 21.98
C TYR A 623 -14.79 18.71 20.51
N THR A 624 -15.94 19.27 20.12
CA THR A 624 -16.17 19.75 18.74
C THR A 624 -15.21 20.87 18.35
N LYS A 625 -14.85 21.75 19.29
CA LYS A 625 -13.80 22.78 19.08
C LYS A 625 -12.42 22.16 18.82
N SER A 626 -12.15 20.97 19.37
CA SER A 626 -10.86 20.28 19.22
C SER A 626 -10.77 19.35 18.00
N ASP A 627 -11.82 18.62 17.64
CA ASP A 627 -11.85 17.65 16.54
C ASP A 627 -13.26 17.59 15.91
N LEU A 628 -13.56 18.57 15.05
CA LEU A 628 -14.88 18.74 14.41
C LEU A 628 -15.30 17.50 13.59
N GLN A 629 -14.38 16.90 12.85
CA GLN A 629 -14.73 15.80 11.94
C GLN A 629 -15.20 14.57 12.73
N LYS A 630 -14.49 14.20 13.81
CA LYS A 630 -14.92 13.09 14.67
C LYS A 630 -16.16 13.44 15.48
N ALA A 631 -16.27 14.67 15.95
CA ALA A 631 -17.45 15.15 16.67
C ALA A 631 -18.72 15.03 15.81
N ALA A 632 -18.69 15.54 14.56
CA ALA A 632 -19.80 15.42 13.62
C ALA A 632 -20.23 13.95 13.43
N SER A 633 -19.28 13.05 13.16
CA SER A 633 -19.60 11.63 12.96
C SER A 633 -20.18 10.89 14.18
N LYS A 634 -19.99 11.42 15.39
CA LYS A 634 -20.39 10.77 16.66
C LYS A 634 -21.58 11.43 17.34
N LEU A 635 -21.83 12.70 17.06
CA LEU A 635 -22.78 13.54 17.79
C LEU A 635 -23.97 13.97 16.92
N SER A 636 -23.79 14.17 15.61
CA SER A 636 -24.81 14.82 14.77
C SER A 636 -26.18 14.15 14.82
N ASP A 637 -26.22 12.82 14.78
CA ASP A 637 -27.46 12.03 14.73
C ASP A 637 -27.83 11.41 16.10
N VAL A 638 -27.09 11.73 17.16
CA VAL A 638 -27.37 11.20 18.50
C VAL A 638 -28.30 12.16 19.23
N GLU A 639 -29.45 11.67 19.66
CA GLU A 639 -30.46 12.47 20.37
C GLU A 639 -30.05 12.73 21.82
N PHE A 640 -29.17 13.70 22.07
CA PHE A 640 -28.74 14.06 23.43
C PHE A 640 -29.14 15.49 23.83
N LEU A 641 -29.79 16.27 22.98
CA LEU A 641 -30.26 17.61 23.34
C LEU A 641 -31.71 17.57 23.80
N LEU A 642 -32.08 18.46 24.71
CA LEU A 642 -33.46 18.71 25.11
C LEU A 642 -34.01 19.90 24.32
N ALA A 643 -35.23 19.77 23.82
CA ALA A 643 -36.00 20.83 23.19
C ALA A 643 -37.48 20.77 23.61
N PRO A 644 -38.25 21.86 23.50
CA PRO A 644 -39.69 21.84 23.77
C PRO A 644 -40.43 20.82 22.93
N ASN A 645 -41.44 20.17 23.51
CA ASN A 645 -42.32 19.23 22.83
C ASN A 645 -43.68 19.88 22.53
N PRO A 646 -43.93 20.33 21.28
CA PRO A 646 -45.17 21.02 20.92
C PRO A 646 -46.43 20.13 21.02
N GLU A 647 -46.30 18.80 20.99
CA GLU A 647 -47.43 17.85 21.07
C GLU A 647 -47.98 17.69 22.49
N GLU A 648 -47.14 17.86 23.51
CA GLU A 648 -47.49 17.63 24.92
C GLU A 648 -47.62 18.91 25.74
N GLY A 649 -47.48 20.09 25.09
CA GLY A 649 -47.65 21.41 25.69
C GLY A 649 -46.35 22.19 25.90
N THR A 650 -46.46 23.50 26.17
CA THR A 650 -45.32 24.45 26.17
C THR A 650 -44.22 24.15 27.19
N ASP A 651 -44.52 23.36 28.23
CA ASP A 651 -43.58 23.01 29.30
C ASP A 651 -43.00 21.58 29.18
N ALA A 652 -43.48 20.79 28.22
CA ALA A 652 -42.96 19.44 27.96
C ALA A 652 -41.65 19.50 27.16
N LEU A 653 -40.72 18.59 27.43
CA LEU A 653 -39.44 18.48 26.72
C LEU A 653 -39.35 17.15 25.97
N LYS A 654 -38.56 17.11 24.90
CA LYS A 654 -38.20 15.89 24.17
C LYS A 654 -36.71 15.84 23.86
N TRP A 655 -36.18 14.63 23.69
CA TRP A 655 -34.83 14.40 23.19
C TRP A 655 -34.77 14.65 21.69
N VAL A 656 -33.76 15.39 21.23
CA VAL A 656 -33.53 15.69 19.81
C VAL A 656 -32.04 15.58 19.47
N SER A 657 -31.74 15.22 18.23
CA SER A 657 -30.38 15.22 17.69
C SER A 657 -29.97 16.65 17.30
N PRO A 658 -28.67 17.02 17.34
CA PRO A 658 -28.21 18.30 16.81
C PRO A 658 -28.62 18.57 15.35
N ALA A 659 -28.57 17.56 14.47
CA ALA A 659 -29.00 17.67 13.08
C ALA A 659 -30.50 17.94 12.92
N ASP A 660 -31.30 17.54 13.91
CA ASP A 660 -32.73 17.80 14.00
C ASP A 660 -33.05 19.10 14.76
N THR A 661 -32.12 20.03 14.90
CA THR A 661 -32.41 21.36 15.48
C THR A 661 -32.25 22.48 14.45
N PHE A 662 -32.77 23.67 14.79
CA PHE A 662 -32.45 24.91 14.09
C PHE A 662 -31.83 25.95 15.04
N VAL A 663 -31.03 26.85 14.48
CA VAL A 663 -30.44 27.97 15.20
C VAL A 663 -31.27 29.21 14.90
N ASP A 664 -31.92 29.78 15.91
CA ASP A 664 -32.61 31.07 15.86
C ASP A 664 -32.46 31.80 17.21
N GLN A 665 -33.25 32.86 17.47
CA GLN A 665 -33.24 33.56 18.76
C GLN A 665 -33.45 32.58 19.93
N PRO A 666 -32.70 32.73 21.04
CA PRO A 666 -31.83 33.84 21.42
C PRO A 666 -30.39 33.76 20.87
N PHE A 667 -30.05 32.75 20.06
CA PHE A 667 -28.68 32.56 19.57
C PHE A 667 -28.31 33.57 18.49
N GLU A 668 -29.06 33.58 17.39
CA GLU A 668 -28.89 34.45 16.24
C GLU A 668 -30.26 34.67 15.58
N GLU A 669 -30.49 35.83 14.97
CA GLU A 669 -31.74 36.12 14.27
C GLU A 669 -31.73 35.49 12.87
N THR A 670 -32.21 34.25 12.74
CA THR A 670 -32.27 33.53 11.47
C THR A 670 -33.69 33.45 10.90
N GLY A 671 -34.70 33.59 11.76
CA GLY A 671 -36.12 33.55 11.40
C GLY A 671 -36.68 32.15 11.16
N PHE A 672 -35.91 31.08 11.37
CA PHE A 672 -36.38 29.70 11.19
C PHE A 672 -37.54 29.32 12.13
N ALA A 673 -37.63 29.95 13.32
CA ALA A 673 -38.76 29.76 14.23
C ALA A 673 -40.11 30.10 13.58
N ALA A 674 -40.16 31.07 12.67
CA ALA A 674 -41.40 31.50 12.00
C ALA A 674 -42.01 30.42 11.07
N LEU A 675 -41.24 29.39 10.68
CA LEU A 675 -41.78 28.24 9.95
C LEU A 675 -42.61 27.31 10.85
N TYR A 676 -42.47 27.45 12.16
CA TYR A 676 -43.09 26.59 13.17
C TYR A 676 -44.07 27.35 14.08
N GLU A 677 -44.35 28.62 13.77
CA GLU A 677 -45.34 29.47 14.47
C GLU A 677 -46.80 29.15 14.07
N TRP A 678 -47.04 28.25 13.11
CA TRP A 678 -48.40 27.88 12.71
C TRP A 678 -49.09 27.05 13.80
N GLU A 679 -50.12 27.64 14.39
CA GLU A 679 -51.04 27.03 15.35
C GLU A 679 -51.71 25.77 14.78
N PHE A 680 -51.93 24.81 15.69
CA PHE A 680 -52.91 23.73 15.61
C PHE A 680 -54.28 24.26 15.12
N GLU A 681 -54.53 24.28 13.82
CA GLU A 681 -55.89 24.09 13.32
C GLU A 681 -56.15 22.59 13.30
N SER A 682 -57.02 22.13 14.20
CA SER A 682 -57.61 20.80 14.12
C SER A 682 -58.28 20.66 12.76
N TYR A 683 -57.66 19.92 11.85
CA TYR A 683 -58.32 19.45 10.64
C TYR A 683 -59.38 18.41 11.04
N GLU A 684 -60.58 18.89 11.39
CA GLU A 684 -61.81 18.15 11.18
C GLU A 684 -62.32 18.52 9.79
N ASP A 685 -61.83 17.84 8.74
CA ASP A 685 -62.55 17.74 7.47
C ASP A 685 -62.41 16.30 6.95
N GLU A 686 -63.46 15.52 7.19
CA GLU A 686 -63.74 14.29 6.46
C GLU A 686 -64.14 14.69 5.03
N ASP A 687 -63.44 14.16 4.00
CA ASP A 687 -63.82 14.10 2.56
C ASP A 687 -62.85 14.71 1.51
N ASP A 688 -61.53 14.55 1.65
CA ASP A 688 -60.63 14.62 0.46
C ASP A 688 -59.56 13.49 0.47
N PRO A 689 -59.67 12.46 -0.41
CA PRO A 689 -58.72 11.35 -0.47
C PRO A 689 -57.41 11.64 -1.24
N ASP A 690 -57.22 12.83 -1.84
CA ASP A 690 -56.12 13.07 -2.79
C ASP A 690 -55.07 14.11 -2.34
N ILE A 691 -55.10 14.58 -1.09
CA ILE A 691 -53.98 15.33 -0.49
C ILE A 691 -53.06 14.33 0.22
N GLY A 692 -52.17 13.73 -0.58
CA GLY A 692 -51.17 12.79 -0.08
C GLY A 692 -50.17 13.43 0.88
N ASP A 693 -50.08 12.82 2.07
CA ASP A 693 -48.93 12.61 2.96
C ASP A 693 -47.60 13.36 2.72
N TRP A 694 -46.98 13.72 3.86
CA TRP A 694 -45.56 14.08 4.10
C TRP A 694 -45.20 15.57 4.20
N HIS A 695 -45.88 16.32 5.05
CA HIS A 695 -45.17 17.26 5.91
C HIS A 695 -45.21 16.71 7.32
N GLU A 696 -44.06 16.27 7.85
CA GLU A 696 -43.82 16.16 9.30
C GLU A 696 -43.09 17.45 9.71
N PRO A 697 -43.79 18.54 10.12
CA PRO A 697 -43.15 19.74 10.64
C PRO A 697 -42.45 19.48 11.98
N GLU A 698 -42.66 18.31 12.59
CA GLU A 698 -42.34 17.98 13.98
C GLU A 698 -40.85 17.71 14.26
N LYS A 699 -40.00 17.60 13.23
CA LYS A 699 -38.59 17.19 13.41
C LYS A 699 -37.68 18.27 13.97
N HIS A 700 -37.90 19.54 13.61
CA HIS A 700 -36.93 20.60 13.91
C HIS A 700 -37.37 21.51 15.05
N CYS A 701 -36.63 21.54 16.16
CA CYS A 701 -36.98 22.31 17.36
C CYS A 701 -35.84 23.25 17.83
N PRO A 702 -36.16 24.34 18.55
CA PRO A 702 -35.15 25.24 19.08
C PRO A 702 -34.53 24.66 20.36
N ALA A 703 -33.23 24.37 20.33
CA ALA A 703 -32.46 23.92 21.51
C ALA A 703 -32.05 25.11 22.43
N HIS A 704 -32.97 26.05 22.67
CA HIS A 704 -32.71 27.31 23.39
C HIS A 704 -32.40 27.11 24.89
N ILE A 705 -32.69 25.93 25.43
CA ILE A 705 -32.37 25.52 26.81
C ILE A 705 -30.88 25.74 27.13
N TYR A 706 -30.02 25.56 26.14
CA TYR A 706 -28.56 25.66 26.28
C TYR A 706 -28.00 27.05 25.91
N ALA A 707 -28.84 28.09 25.80
CA ALA A 707 -28.43 29.45 25.42
C ALA A 707 -27.30 30.04 26.26
N LYS A 708 -27.13 29.59 27.51
CA LYS A 708 -26.08 30.05 28.43
C LYS A 708 -24.70 29.40 28.17
N ILE A 709 -24.61 28.37 27.32
CA ILE A 709 -23.35 27.69 27.02
C ILE A 709 -22.58 28.47 25.94
N GLU A 710 -21.36 28.89 26.26
CA GLU A 710 -20.52 29.69 25.37
C GLU A 710 -20.13 28.91 24.09
N GLY A 711 -20.51 29.45 22.93
CA GLY A 711 -20.23 28.86 21.62
C GLY A 711 -21.18 27.73 21.20
N PHE A 712 -22.29 27.54 21.91
CA PHE A 712 -23.27 26.49 21.60
C PHE A 712 -23.93 26.66 20.22
N ALA A 713 -24.23 27.89 19.80
CA ALA A 713 -24.76 28.16 18.46
C ALA A 713 -23.79 27.69 17.35
N SER A 714 -22.49 27.96 17.51
CA SER A 714 -21.46 27.48 16.57
C SER A 714 -21.36 25.95 16.57
N PHE A 715 -21.50 25.33 17.75
CA PHE A 715 -21.51 23.88 17.90
C PHE A 715 -22.69 23.23 17.17
N LEU A 716 -23.91 23.77 17.33
CA LEU A 716 -25.09 23.30 16.61
C LEU A 716 -24.90 23.36 15.08
N LYS A 717 -24.46 24.51 14.55
CA LYS A 717 -24.18 24.68 13.11
C LYS A 717 -23.16 23.66 12.60
N GLN A 718 -22.11 23.43 13.38
CA GLN A 718 -21.04 22.49 13.07
C GLN A 718 -21.50 21.03 13.06
N LEU A 719 -22.53 20.70 13.85
CA LEU A 719 -23.12 19.37 13.91
C LEU A 719 -24.32 19.19 12.96
N GLY A 720 -24.65 20.18 12.13
CA GLY A 720 -25.68 20.06 11.10
C GLY A 720 -27.02 20.69 11.45
N ALA A 721 -27.13 21.43 12.56
CA ALA A 721 -28.33 22.20 12.85
C ALA A 721 -28.64 23.20 11.75
N MET A 722 -29.92 23.33 11.43
CA MET A 722 -30.41 24.22 10.39
C MET A 722 -30.18 25.68 10.76
N HIS A 723 -29.43 26.39 9.93
CA HIS A 723 -29.08 27.81 10.15
C HIS A 723 -29.03 28.63 8.87
N THR A 724 -29.06 27.95 7.72
CA THR A 724 -29.21 28.56 6.40
C THR A 724 -29.87 27.56 5.47
N PHE A 725 -30.49 28.06 4.40
CA PHE A 725 -31.08 27.20 3.39
C PHE A 725 -30.01 26.55 2.51
N ALA A 726 -30.17 25.25 2.26
CA ALA A 726 -29.31 24.47 1.37
C ALA A 726 -30.07 24.03 0.12
N VAL A 727 -29.33 23.86 -0.99
CA VAL A 727 -29.89 23.35 -2.24
C VAL A 727 -29.41 21.92 -2.44
N ALA A 728 -30.36 20.98 -2.45
CA ALA A 728 -30.11 19.57 -2.69
C ALA A 728 -30.16 19.26 -4.20
N ASN A 729 -29.42 18.23 -4.60
CA ASN A 729 -29.61 17.62 -5.92
C ASN A 729 -30.81 16.69 -5.85
N THR A 730 -31.69 16.79 -6.85
CA THR A 730 -32.87 15.94 -7.01
C THR A 730 -32.92 15.45 -8.47
N ASN A 731 -33.99 14.74 -8.82
CA ASN A 731 -34.21 14.23 -10.17
C ASN A 731 -35.36 14.98 -10.88
N HIS A 732 -35.55 14.65 -12.15
CA HIS A 732 -36.59 15.22 -13.02
C HIS A 732 -38.04 15.01 -12.53
N LYS A 733 -38.32 14.08 -11.62
CA LYS A 733 -39.71 13.75 -11.22
C LYS A 733 -40.35 14.93 -10.51
N GLY A 734 -41.48 15.42 -11.01
CA GLY A 734 -42.17 16.60 -10.47
C GLY A 734 -41.74 17.93 -11.10
N ASN A 735 -40.73 17.94 -11.98
CA ASN A 735 -40.43 19.12 -12.79
C ASN A 735 -41.50 19.29 -13.88
N ARG A 736 -42.18 20.45 -13.89
CA ARG A 736 -43.32 20.73 -14.79
C ARG A 736 -42.95 20.80 -16.27
N LEU A 737 -41.66 20.99 -16.58
CA LEU A 737 -41.14 21.08 -17.95
C LEU A 737 -40.58 19.76 -18.46
N PHE A 738 -40.49 18.73 -17.61
CA PHE A 738 -40.06 17.40 -18.04
C PHE A 738 -41.13 16.73 -18.89
N GLN A 739 -40.74 16.17 -20.03
CA GLN A 739 -41.67 15.45 -20.92
C GLN A 739 -41.44 13.95 -20.81
N SER A 740 -42.51 13.20 -20.52
CA SER A 740 -42.45 11.73 -20.35
C SER A 740 -41.87 10.99 -21.54
N GLN A 741 -41.98 11.55 -22.75
CA GLN A 741 -41.38 11.02 -23.99
C GLN A 741 -39.84 10.99 -24.00
N TRP A 742 -39.17 11.67 -23.06
CA TRP A 742 -37.71 11.64 -22.93
C TRP A 742 -37.19 10.38 -22.21
N LEU A 743 -38.07 9.65 -21.51
CA LEU A 743 -37.71 8.44 -20.78
C LEU A 743 -37.31 7.30 -21.75
N PRO A 744 -36.12 6.68 -21.57
CA PRO A 744 -35.73 5.53 -22.36
C PRO A 744 -36.42 4.26 -21.87
N ALA A 745 -36.50 3.22 -22.72
CA ALA A 745 -37.02 1.91 -22.32
C ALA A 745 -36.15 1.20 -21.24
N ARG A 746 -34.86 1.54 -21.14
CA ARG A 746 -33.93 1.08 -20.09
C ARG A 746 -32.91 2.18 -19.75
N THR A 747 -32.65 2.39 -18.46
CA THR A 747 -31.61 3.29 -17.96
C THR A 747 -30.23 2.60 -17.95
N SER A 748 -29.15 3.38 -17.93
CA SER A 748 -27.76 2.88 -17.88
C SER A 748 -26.91 3.67 -16.88
N HIS A 749 -25.69 3.22 -16.57
CA HIS A 749 -24.74 4.00 -15.76
C HIS A 749 -24.33 5.35 -16.39
N TYR A 750 -24.68 5.62 -17.67
CA TYR A 750 -24.45 6.91 -18.35
C TYR A 750 -25.65 7.87 -18.26
N THR A 751 -26.69 7.53 -17.50
CA THR A 751 -27.87 8.39 -17.29
C THR A 751 -27.45 9.67 -16.56
N ILE A 752 -27.88 10.82 -17.07
CA ILE A 752 -27.80 12.11 -16.35
C ILE A 752 -29.23 12.48 -15.97
N ASP A 753 -29.47 12.78 -14.71
CA ASP A 753 -30.79 13.11 -14.18
C ASP A 753 -30.61 14.12 -13.05
N ASP A 754 -30.16 15.32 -13.44
CA ASP A 754 -29.76 16.39 -12.54
C ASP A 754 -30.85 17.46 -12.51
N ASP A 755 -31.49 17.64 -11.35
CA ASP A 755 -32.37 18.75 -11.03
C ASP A 755 -32.04 19.26 -9.61
N TYR A 756 -32.65 20.37 -9.20
CA TYR A 756 -32.32 21.03 -7.94
C TYR A 756 -33.59 21.49 -7.22
N GLU A 757 -33.64 21.32 -5.91
CA GLU A 757 -34.71 21.79 -5.04
C GLU A 757 -34.15 22.32 -3.72
N LEU A 758 -34.97 23.08 -2.98
CA LEU A 758 -34.61 23.55 -1.66
C LEU A 758 -34.70 22.37 -0.68
N GLU A 759 -33.66 22.14 0.12
CA GLU A 759 -33.64 21.02 1.06
C GLU A 759 -34.70 21.23 2.15
N LYS A 760 -35.64 20.28 2.27
CA LYS A 760 -36.68 20.18 3.31
C LYS A 760 -37.83 21.21 3.29
N PHE A 761 -37.85 22.20 2.38
CA PHE A 761 -38.88 23.26 2.39
C PHE A 761 -39.34 23.67 0.99
N TYR A 762 -40.57 24.18 0.91
CA TYR A 762 -41.09 24.86 -0.29
C TYR A 762 -41.03 26.38 -0.11
N ILE A 763 -40.69 27.09 -1.18
CA ILE A 763 -40.59 28.56 -1.16
C ILE A 763 -41.92 29.24 -0.83
N ASP A 764 -43.06 28.64 -1.21
CA ASP A 764 -44.39 29.14 -0.87
C ASP A 764 -44.61 29.19 0.66
N SER A 765 -44.23 28.13 1.39
CA SER A 765 -44.33 28.07 2.85
C SER A 765 -43.44 29.13 3.51
N ILE A 766 -42.24 29.36 2.98
CA ILE A 766 -41.33 30.39 3.49
C ILE A 766 -41.89 31.79 3.23
N ALA A 767 -42.38 32.07 2.02
CA ALA A 767 -42.93 33.36 1.63
C ALA A 767 -44.18 33.74 2.44
N LYS A 768 -45.02 32.76 2.80
CA LYS A 768 -46.21 32.95 3.64
C LYS A 768 -45.90 33.51 5.03
N THR A 769 -44.74 33.17 5.62
CA THR A 769 -44.34 33.67 6.94
C THR A 769 -44.21 35.19 6.98
N LYS A 770 -43.86 35.82 5.84
CA LYS A 770 -43.47 37.24 5.74
C LYS A 770 -42.38 37.66 6.74
N ASN A 771 -41.68 36.70 7.35
CA ASN A 771 -40.65 36.98 8.34
C ASN A 771 -39.40 37.52 7.61
N GLU A 772 -39.05 38.78 7.89
CA GLU A 772 -37.97 39.46 7.19
C GLU A 772 -36.60 38.77 7.39
N ALA A 773 -36.33 38.26 8.59
CA ALA A 773 -35.08 37.57 8.91
C ALA A 773 -34.95 36.25 8.13
N LEU A 774 -36.03 35.47 8.06
CA LEU A 774 -36.08 34.21 7.31
C LEU A 774 -35.91 34.44 5.81
N LEU A 775 -36.60 35.42 5.25
CA LEU A 775 -36.52 35.76 3.83
C LEU A 775 -35.16 36.36 3.46
N LYS A 776 -34.54 37.12 4.37
CA LYS A 776 -33.16 37.57 4.23
C LYS A 776 -32.17 36.40 4.25
N ASN A 777 -32.40 35.40 5.10
CA ASN A 777 -31.59 34.17 5.11
C ASN A 777 -31.71 33.41 3.77
N LEU A 778 -32.94 33.23 3.26
CA LEU A 778 -33.19 32.64 1.95
C LEU A 778 -32.49 33.42 0.84
N TRP A 779 -32.57 34.76 0.85
CA TRP A 779 -31.86 35.62 -0.09
C TRP A 779 -30.35 35.38 -0.04
N MET A 780 -29.75 35.45 1.14
CA MET A 780 -28.31 35.23 1.33
C MET A 780 -27.88 33.83 0.89
N ALA A 781 -28.69 32.79 1.12
CA ALA A 781 -28.43 31.45 0.62
C ALA A 781 -28.44 31.40 -0.91
N MET A 782 -29.50 31.92 -1.55
CA MET A 782 -29.67 31.88 -3.00
C MET A 782 -28.63 32.73 -3.75
N THR A 783 -28.10 33.80 -3.15
CA THR A 783 -26.98 34.57 -3.75
C THR A 783 -25.69 33.75 -3.87
N LYS A 784 -25.51 32.72 -3.05
CA LYS A 784 -24.32 31.83 -3.07
C LYS A 784 -24.49 30.65 -4.03
N VAL A 785 -25.70 30.35 -4.46
CA VAL A 785 -25.98 29.22 -5.37
C VAL A 785 -25.54 29.60 -6.79
N PRO A 786 -24.74 28.75 -7.49
CA PRO A 786 -24.32 29.04 -8.85
C PRO A 786 -25.49 29.08 -9.85
N GLY A 787 -25.41 29.97 -10.83
CA GLY A 787 -26.39 30.14 -11.90
C GLY A 787 -26.61 28.90 -12.76
N THR A 788 -25.65 27.96 -12.77
CA THR A 788 -25.82 26.66 -13.44
C THR A 788 -26.97 25.84 -12.85
N ARG A 789 -27.33 26.06 -11.58
CA ARG A 789 -28.47 25.39 -10.93
C ARG A 789 -29.84 25.95 -11.33
N ALA A 790 -29.90 26.95 -12.20
CA ALA A 790 -31.15 27.40 -12.82
C ALA A 790 -31.67 26.42 -13.89
N VAL A 791 -30.80 25.51 -14.36
CA VAL A 791 -31.08 24.60 -15.48
C VAL A 791 -30.89 23.15 -15.04
N ALA A 792 -31.94 22.36 -15.13
CA ALA A 792 -31.91 20.90 -14.99
C ALA A 792 -31.48 20.22 -16.29
N GLN A 793 -30.92 19.01 -16.19
CA GLN A 793 -30.45 18.22 -17.33
C GLN A 793 -30.90 16.77 -17.23
N TYR A 794 -31.43 16.24 -18.34
CA TYR A 794 -31.79 14.84 -18.45
C TYR A 794 -31.19 14.18 -19.70
N ARG A 795 -30.61 13.00 -19.53
CA ARG A 795 -30.13 12.13 -20.61
C ARG A 795 -30.31 10.67 -20.21
N GLY A 796 -31.14 9.92 -20.95
CA GLY A 796 -31.45 8.53 -20.64
C GLY A 796 -30.29 7.52 -20.79
N ASN A 797 -29.39 7.72 -21.77
CA ASN A 797 -28.19 6.90 -21.97
C ASN A 797 -27.14 7.63 -22.82
N ALA A 798 -25.96 7.03 -23.02
CA ALA A 798 -24.85 7.64 -23.75
C ALA A 798 -25.17 8.04 -25.21
N SER A 799 -26.15 7.39 -25.84
CA SER A 799 -26.58 7.68 -27.22
C SER A 799 -27.81 8.62 -27.31
N SER A 800 -28.45 8.94 -26.18
CA SER A 800 -29.61 9.83 -26.14
C SER A 800 -29.21 11.31 -26.15
N ASN A 801 -30.09 12.15 -26.70
CA ASN A 801 -29.96 13.60 -26.59
C ASN A 801 -29.97 14.03 -25.12
N THR A 802 -29.19 15.07 -24.81
CA THR A 802 -29.24 15.73 -23.49
C THR A 802 -30.26 16.85 -23.57
N PHE A 803 -31.34 16.73 -22.80
CA PHE A 803 -32.38 17.74 -22.67
C PHE A 803 -32.03 18.68 -21.52
N ARG A 804 -32.15 19.99 -21.76
CA ARG A 804 -31.94 21.04 -20.76
C ARG A 804 -33.22 21.84 -20.61
N PHE A 805 -33.66 22.04 -19.37
CA PHE A 805 -34.90 22.73 -19.04
C PHE A 805 -34.73 23.47 -17.70
N GLU A 806 -35.66 24.36 -17.35
CA GLU A 806 -35.59 25.11 -16.09
C GLU A 806 -35.68 24.16 -14.88
N SER A 807 -34.82 24.36 -13.88
CA SER A 807 -34.84 23.52 -12.66
C SER A 807 -36.08 23.77 -11.82
N LYS A 808 -36.46 22.80 -10.98
CA LYS A 808 -37.57 22.97 -10.02
C LYS A 808 -37.34 24.18 -9.12
N LEU A 809 -36.12 24.32 -8.58
CA LEU A 809 -35.74 25.46 -7.75
C LEU A 809 -35.93 26.81 -8.47
N ALA A 810 -35.57 26.92 -9.75
CA ALA A 810 -35.80 28.14 -10.53
C ALA A 810 -37.29 28.43 -10.75
N GLN A 811 -38.08 27.39 -11.03
CA GLN A 811 -39.54 27.50 -11.15
C GLN A 811 -40.17 27.96 -9.83
N GLU A 812 -39.74 27.42 -8.69
CA GLU A 812 -40.25 27.82 -7.38
C GLU A 812 -39.87 29.27 -7.01
N LEU A 813 -38.60 29.66 -7.18
CA LEU A 813 -38.11 31.01 -6.87
C LEU A 813 -38.78 32.11 -7.70
N THR A 814 -39.37 31.75 -8.84
CA THR A 814 -40.07 32.68 -9.75
C THR A 814 -41.59 32.58 -9.68
N SER A 815 -42.13 31.68 -8.84
CA SER A 815 -43.56 31.42 -8.71
C SER A 815 -44.28 32.38 -7.78
N VAL A 816 -43.68 32.74 -6.64
CA VAL A 816 -44.28 33.56 -5.58
C VAL A 816 -43.41 34.77 -5.23
N PRO A 817 -43.98 35.96 -4.94
CA PRO A 817 -43.20 37.12 -4.50
C PRO A 817 -42.60 36.91 -3.11
N TRP A 818 -41.27 37.03 -2.97
CA TRP A 818 -40.57 36.81 -1.70
C TRP A 818 -39.39 37.76 -1.46
N VAL A 819 -39.01 38.58 -2.45
CA VAL A 819 -37.91 39.55 -2.33
C VAL A 819 -38.43 40.85 -1.72
N LEU A 820 -37.91 41.22 -0.55
CA LEU A 820 -38.33 42.43 0.17
C LEU A 820 -37.68 43.69 -0.43
N THR A 821 -38.51 44.67 -0.74
CA THR A 821 -38.09 46.00 -1.23
C THR A 821 -38.01 47.02 -0.10
N ARG A 822 -37.31 48.15 -0.31
CA ARG A 822 -37.25 49.28 0.66
C ARG A 822 -38.62 49.91 0.96
N GLU A 823 -39.59 49.71 0.06
CA GLU A 823 -40.95 50.20 0.19
C GLU A 823 -41.81 49.29 1.10
N GLY A 824 -41.26 48.16 1.55
CA GLY A 824 -41.96 47.18 2.39
C GLY A 824 -42.76 46.13 1.61
N ASP A 825 -42.73 46.17 0.28
CA ASP A 825 -43.43 45.21 -0.59
C ASP A 825 -42.56 44.00 -0.92
N PHE A 826 -43.20 42.83 -1.07
CA PHE A 826 -42.59 41.61 -1.61
C PHE A 826 -42.84 41.50 -3.11
N ARG A 827 -41.77 41.37 -3.90
CA ARG A 827 -41.83 41.25 -5.36
C ARG A 827 -41.09 39.98 -5.84
N LEU A 828 -41.36 39.59 -7.09
CA LEU A 828 -40.59 38.53 -7.75
C LEU A 828 -39.17 39.01 -8.07
N PRO A 829 -38.14 38.14 -8.02
CA PRO A 829 -36.76 38.53 -8.32
C PRO A 829 -36.59 39.30 -9.64
N LYS A 830 -37.33 38.91 -10.69
CA LYS A 830 -37.28 39.56 -12.02
C LYS A 830 -37.82 41.00 -12.07
N ASN A 831 -38.59 41.40 -11.06
CA ASN A 831 -39.27 42.69 -10.95
C ASN A 831 -38.63 43.62 -9.90
N VAL A 832 -37.41 43.33 -9.43
CA VAL A 832 -36.70 44.12 -8.43
C VAL A 832 -35.35 44.57 -8.98
N LEU A 833 -35.06 45.87 -8.90
CA LEU A 833 -33.75 46.42 -9.18
C LEU A 833 -32.83 46.32 -7.95
N ALA A 834 -31.52 46.26 -8.20
CA ALA A 834 -30.52 46.22 -7.12
C ALA A 834 -30.64 47.40 -6.14
N GLU A 835 -31.11 48.56 -6.61
CA GLU A 835 -31.28 49.79 -5.83
C GLU A 835 -32.52 49.76 -4.91
N GLU A 836 -33.51 48.90 -5.22
CA GLU A 836 -34.80 48.78 -4.52
C GLU A 836 -34.75 47.74 -3.39
N LEU A 837 -33.67 46.98 -3.26
CA LEU A 837 -33.51 45.97 -2.21
C LEU A 837 -33.54 46.60 -0.81
N SER A 838 -34.24 45.93 0.11
CA SER A 838 -34.34 46.34 1.52
C SER A 838 -32.96 46.53 2.19
N GLU A 839 -32.92 47.32 3.26
CA GLU A 839 -31.68 47.68 3.94
C GLU A 839 -30.95 46.42 4.47
N GLY A 840 -29.67 46.29 4.13
CA GLY A 840 -28.86 45.11 4.47
C GLY A 840 -28.99 43.92 3.52
N TRP A 841 -29.76 44.02 2.43
CA TRP A 841 -29.79 43.03 1.34
C TRP A 841 -28.82 43.46 0.23
N SER A 842 -27.75 42.69 0.02
CA SER A 842 -26.76 42.97 -1.03
C SER A 842 -27.22 42.47 -2.40
N PRO A 843 -26.85 43.15 -3.51
CA PRO A 843 -27.19 42.69 -4.85
C PRO A 843 -26.53 41.33 -5.15
N PRO A 844 -27.21 40.45 -5.91
CA PRO A 844 -26.71 39.12 -6.19
C PRO A 844 -25.48 39.18 -7.13
N PRO A 845 -24.47 38.32 -6.93
CA PRO A 845 -23.30 38.28 -7.81
C PRO A 845 -23.69 37.76 -9.21
N ALA A 846 -22.92 38.18 -10.22
CA ALA A 846 -23.25 37.96 -11.65
C ALA A 846 -23.40 36.48 -12.04
N ASN A 847 -22.76 35.56 -11.31
CA ASN A 847 -22.78 34.12 -11.53
C ASN A 847 -23.77 33.38 -10.61
N SER A 848 -24.64 34.09 -9.87
CA SER A 848 -25.62 33.47 -8.98
C SER A 848 -26.87 32.97 -9.69
N LEU A 849 -27.60 32.07 -9.01
CA LEU A 849 -28.91 31.59 -9.39
C LEU A 849 -29.91 32.75 -9.62
N LEU A 850 -29.91 33.74 -8.73
CA LEU A 850 -30.84 34.88 -8.80
C LEU A 850 -30.66 35.68 -10.11
N VAL A 851 -29.43 35.86 -10.59
CA VAL A 851 -29.16 36.50 -11.88
C VAL A 851 -29.57 35.61 -13.05
N ALA A 852 -29.32 34.30 -12.95
CA ALA A 852 -29.70 33.33 -13.99
C ALA A 852 -31.22 33.21 -14.19
N ILE A 853 -32.02 33.38 -13.12
CA ILE A 853 -33.50 33.44 -13.18
C ILE A 853 -34.04 34.84 -13.53
N GLY A 854 -33.15 35.78 -13.91
CA GLY A 854 -33.54 37.06 -14.49
C GLY A 854 -33.71 38.22 -13.50
N PHE A 855 -33.02 38.22 -12.36
CA PHE A 855 -33.05 39.35 -11.42
C PHE A 855 -32.86 40.72 -12.10
N GLY A 856 -33.80 41.64 -11.87
CA GLY A 856 -33.78 43.01 -12.40
C GLY A 856 -33.87 43.16 -13.92
N THR A 857 -34.13 42.09 -14.69
CA THR A 857 -34.17 42.16 -16.16
C THR A 857 -35.39 42.90 -16.71
N ARG A 858 -36.57 42.74 -16.10
CA ARG A 858 -37.81 43.34 -16.59
C ARG A 858 -37.84 44.85 -16.39
N GLU A 859 -37.37 45.33 -15.25
CA GLU A 859 -37.28 46.76 -14.94
C GLU A 859 -36.18 47.47 -15.76
N LYS A 860 -35.05 46.81 -16.02
CA LYS A 860 -34.03 47.35 -16.93
C LYS A 860 -34.56 47.56 -18.35
N ILE A 861 -35.35 46.61 -18.86
CA ILE A 861 -35.96 46.73 -20.19
C ILE A 861 -37.01 47.85 -20.22
N ALA A 862 -37.89 47.91 -19.21
CA ALA A 862 -38.91 48.95 -19.10
C ALA A 862 -38.29 50.37 -18.99
N ARG A 863 -37.23 50.53 -18.19
CA ARG A 863 -36.48 51.79 -18.06
C ARG A 863 -35.78 52.20 -19.36
N ALA A 864 -35.12 51.26 -20.05
CA ALA A 864 -34.48 51.55 -21.34
C ALA A 864 -35.49 51.96 -22.43
N GLN A 865 -36.68 51.35 -22.45
CA GLN A 865 -37.76 51.75 -23.36
C GLN A 865 -38.29 53.15 -23.02
N ARG A 866 -38.44 53.48 -21.73
CA ARG A 866 -38.89 54.80 -21.26
C ARG A 866 -37.86 55.89 -21.57
N GLU A 867 -36.57 55.61 -21.40
CA GLU A 867 -35.46 56.50 -21.75
C GLU A 867 -35.34 56.70 -23.27
N SER A 868 -35.56 55.66 -24.07
CA SER A 868 -35.59 55.76 -25.54
C SER A 868 -36.74 56.64 -26.03
N LEU A 869 -37.96 56.44 -25.49
CA LEU A 869 -39.14 57.22 -25.87
C LEU A 869 -39.01 58.68 -25.39
N HIS A 870 -38.44 58.90 -24.20
CA HIS A 870 -38.08 60.24 -23.70
C HIS A 870 -37.11 60.95 -24.65
N ALA A 871 -36.03 60.28 -25.06
CA ALA A 871 -35.04 60.84 -25.96
C ALA A 871 -35.63 61.19 -27.34
N GLU A 872 -36.57 60.38 -27.84
CA GLU A 872 -37.25 60.61 -29.11
C GLU A 872 -38.19 61.82 -29.07
N LEU A 873 -38.94 62.01 -27.97
CA LEU A 873 -39.80 63.18 -27.75
C LEU A 873 -39.00 64.49 -27.63
N VAL A 874 -37.83 64.45 -26.97
CA VAL A 874 -36.92 65.61 -26.89
C VAL A 874 -36.26 65.90 -28.23
N ALA A 875 -35.85 64.87 -28.98
CA ALA A 875 -35.24 65.03 -30.30
C ALA A 875 -36.21 65.66 -31.34
N GLN A 876 -37.52 65.50 -31.13
CA GLN A 876 -38.56 66.11 -31.97
C GLN A 876 -38.94 67.53 -31.55
N GLY A 877 -38.25 68.11 -30.55
CA GLY A 877 -38.31 69.53 -30.20
C GLY A 877 -39.16 69.87 -28.96
N GLY A 878 -39.62 68.88 -28.19
CA GLY A 878 -40.25 69.10 -26.88
C GLY A 878 -39.21 69.38 -25.80
N SER A 879 -39.57 70.18 -24.78
CA SER A 879 -38.69 70.35 -23.61
C SER A 879 -38.64 69.08 -22.76
N THR A 880 -37.58 68.92 -21.97
CA THR A 880 -37.39 67.78 -21.07
C THR A 880 -38.55 67.61 -20.09
N GLU A 881 -39.10 68.71 -19.57
CA GLU A 881 -40.27 68.67 -18.65
C GLU A 881 -41.54 68.21 -19.37
N GLN A 882 -41.70 68.55 -20.64
CA GLN A 882 -42.84 68.14 -21.45
C GLN A 882 -42.76 66.66 -21.83
N ALA A 883 -41.58 66.16 -22.18
CA ALA A 883 -41.37 64.73 -22.45
C ALA A 883 -41.64 63.87 -21.21
N SER A 884 -41.23 64.34 -20.03
CA SER A 884 -41.55 63.69 -18.76
C SER A 884 -43.05 63.63 -18.47
N ALA A 885 -43.79 64.74 -18.67
CA ALA A 885 -45.24 64.78 -18.45
C ALA A 885 -46.03 63.82 -19.38
N VAL A 886 -45.56 63.65 -20.62
CA VAL A 886 -46.14 62.70 -21.58
C VAL A 886 -45.92 61.25 -21.13
N LEU A 887 -44.72 60.92 -20.63
CA LEU A 887 -44.41 59.58 -20.12
C LEU A 887 -45.18 59.25 -18.84
N ASP A 888 -45.41 60.25 -17.98
CA ASP A 888 -46.22 60.08 -16.78
C ASP A 888 -47.69 59.81 -17.14
N ALA A 889 -48.25 60.54 -18.11
CA ALA A 889 -49.60 60.30 -18.62
C ALA A 889 -49.77 58.91 -19.26
N ILE A 890 -48.76 58.41 -19.99
CA ILE A 890 -48.75 57.04 -20.54
C ILE A 890 -48.73 56.01 -19.40
N SER A 891 -47.91 56.22 -18.37
CA SER A 891 -47.88 55.33 -17.20
C SER A 891 -49.15 55.39 -16.33
N SER A 892 -49.96 56.44 -16.47
CA SER A 892 -51.31 56.55 -15.85
C SER A 892 -52.44 56.04 -16.76
N GLY A 893 -52.15 55.47 -17.92
CA GLY A 893 -53.12 54.76 -18.76
C GLY A 893 -53.73 55.54 -19.93
N VAL A 894 -53.16 56.69 -20.34
CA VAL A 894 -53.66 57.46 -21.49
C VAL A 894 -53.14 56.87 -22.82
N PRO A 895 -54.01 56.65 -23.84
CA PRO A 895 -53.60 56.08 -25.13
C PRO A 895 -52.63 56.98 -25.92
N PRO A 896 -51.57 56.42 -26.55
CA PRO A 896 -50.53 57.19 -27.26
C PRO A 896 -51.05 58.06 -28.43
N GLU A 897 -52.17 57.65 -29.02
CA GLU A 897 -52.76 58.23 -30.24
C GLU A 897 -53.25 59.68 -30.02
N VAL A 898 -53.74 59.99 -28.82
CA VAL A 898 -54.32 61.30 -28.47
C VAL A 898 -53.22 62.36 -28.29
N LEU A 899 -52.03 61.95 -27.82
CA LEU A 899 -50.90 62.83 -27.54
C LEU A 899 -50.14 63.22 -28.81
N LEU A 900 -50.04 62.30 -29.77
CA LEU A 900 -49.39 62.56 -31.07
C LEU A 900 -50.18 63.60 -31.90
N ALA A 901 -51.50 63.60 -31.83
CA ALA A 901 -52.35 64.57 -32.53
C ALA A 901 -52.16 66.03 -32.04
N ALA A 902 -51.93 66.23 -30.73
CA ALA A 902 -51.72 67.55 -30.14
C ALA A 902 -50.33 68.14 -30.47
N VAL A 903 -49.31 67.29 -30.65
CA VAL A 903 -47.94 67.70 -31.04
C VAL A 903 -47.91 68.14 -32.52
N GLU A 904 -48.69 67.51 -33.39
CA GLU A 904 -48.82 67.86 -34.81
C GLU A 904 -49.49 69.25 -35.00
N GLU A 905 -50.48 69.59 -34.19
CA GLU A 905 -51.23 70.86 -34.25
C GLU A 905 -50.39 72.07 -33.79
N TRP A 906 -49.47 71.87 -32.84
CA TRP A 906 -48.52 72.88 -32.35
C TRP A 906 -47.42 73.22 -33.39
N ARG A 907 -47.02 72.25 -34.22
CA ARG A 907 -45.99 72.40 -35.25
C ARG A 907 -46.42 73.34 -36.39
N LEU A 908 -47.70 73.39 -36.74
CA LEU A 908 -48.22 74.17 -37.87
C LEU A 908 -48.28 75.69 -37.59
N GLN A 909 -48.23 76.13 -36.34
CA GLN A 909 -48.36 77.56 -35.98
C GLN A 909 -47.03 78.36 -36.06
N ARG A 910 -45.87 77.74 -36.33
CA ARG A 910 -44.54 78.37 -36.13
C ARG A 910 -43.68 78.60 -37.38
N ALA A 911 -44.19 78.44 -38.61
CA ALA A 911 -43.42 78.61 -39.85
C ALA A 911 -44.04 79.61 -40.85
N ALA A 912 -43.49 80.83 -40.95
CA ALA A 912 -43.81 81.80 -42.02
C ALA A 912 -42.54 82.28 -42.77
N PHE A 913 -42.58 82.43 -44.10
CA PHE A 913 -41.46 82.80 -45.00
C PHE A 913 -41.57 84.29 -45.43
N PRO A 914 -40.48 85.05 -45.67
CA PRO A 914 -40.55 86.47 -46.07
C PRO A 914 -41.21 86.70 -47.44
N GLU A 915 -42.12 87.68 -47.53
CA GLU A 915 -42.84 88.07 -48.76
C GLU A 915 -42.56 89.55 -49.09
N LEU A 916 -41.53 89.83 -49.89
CA LEU A 916 -41.18 91.20 -50.32
C LEU A 916 -41.60 91.43 -51.77
N ALA A 917 -42.66 92.20 -51.96
CA ALA A 917 -43.21 92.56 -53.26
C ALA A 917 -42.60 93.84 -53.87
N SER A 918 -42.81 94.05 -55.17
CA SER A 918 -42.47 95.30 -55.88
C SER A 918 -43.73 95.91 -56.50
N ASP A 919 -44.00 97.19 -56.20
CA ASP A 919 -45.23 97.89 -56.64
C ASP A 919 -45.20 98.29 -58.11
N ASN A 920 -44.02 98.40 -58.73
CA ASN A 920 -43.86 98.66 -60.17
C ASN A 920 -42.76 97.76 -60.77
N PRO A 921 -43.09 96.51 -61.17
CA PRO A 921 -42.13 95.54 -61.68
C PRO A 921 -41.33 96.00 -62.89
N SER A 922 -41.97 96.65 -63.87
CA SER A 922 -41.31 97.04 -65.14
C SER A 922 -40.20 98.07 -64.93
N ARG A 923 -40.46 99.14 -64.17
CA ARG A 923 -39.44 100.16 -63.87
C ARG A 923 -38.25 99.57 -63.10
N ARG A 924 -38.51 98.62 -62.19
CA ARG A 924 -37.45 97.95 -61.41
C ARG A 924 -36.61 97.03 -62.28
N ALA A 925 -37.26 96.28 -63.18
CA ALA A 925 -36.58 95.46 -64.18
C ALA A 925 -35.68 96.31 -65.09
N ASP A 926 -36.13 97.50 -65.54
CA ASP A 926 -35.32 98.40 -66.37
C ASP A 926 -34.06 98.91 -65.64
N VAL A 927 -34.18 99.27 -64.36
CA VAL A 927 -33.02 99.68 -63.53
C VAL A 927 -32.05 98.52 -63.35
N ALA A 928 -32.55 97.33 -62.99
CA ALA A 928 -31.72 96.14 -62.83
C ALA A 928 -31.05 95.71 -64.15
N ALA A 929 -31.74 95.87 -65.29
CA ALA A 929 -31.20 95.63 -66.62
C ALA A 929 -30.10 96.64 -66.99
N GLY A 930 -30.29 97.93 -66.67
CA GLY A 930 -29.27 98.96 -66.85
C GLY A 930 -27.99 98.68 -66.04
N ASP A 931 -28.15 98.33 -64.76
CA ASP A 931 -27.03 97.96 -63.88
C ASP A 931 -26.32 96.70 -64.38
N ALA A 932 -27.06 95.69 -64.86
CA ALA A 932 -26.49 94.47 -65.44
C ALA A 932 -25.75 94.72 -66.77
N ALA A 933 -26.19 95.69 -67.58
CA ALA A 933 -25.54 96.06 -68.84
C ALA A 933 -24.15 96.70 -68.62
N GLY A 934 -23.94 97.37 -67.49
CA GLY A 934 -22.64 97.92 -67.07
C GLY A 934 -21.75 96.95 -66.29
N ALA A 935 -22.21 95.71 -66.05
CA ALA A 935 -21.49 94.78 -65.20
C ALA A 935 -20.16 94.30 -65.84
N PRO A 936 -19.08 94.12 -65.04
CA PRO A 936 -17.79 93.64 -65.52
C PRO A 936 -17.88 92.27 -66.21
N ILE A 937 -17.08 92.08 -67.26
CA ILE A 937 -16.91 90.77 -67.94
C ILE A 937 -16.05 89.85 -67.07
N HIS A 938 -16.41 88.57 -67.00
CA HIS A 938 -15.72 87.57 -66.19
C HIS A 938 -14.40 87.12 -66.86
N GLU A 939 -13.25 87.45 -66.27
CA GLU A 939 -11.91 86.95 -66.68
C GLU A 939 -11.41 85.82 -65.75
N THR A 940 -10.71 84.81 -66.29
CA THR A 940 -10.19 83.65 -65.53
C THR A 940 -8.68 83.51 -65.75
N GLU A 941 -7.86 83.62 -64.70
CA GLU A 941 -6.43 83.27 -64.72
C GLU A 941 -6.17 82.06 -63.78
N GLU A 942 -5.39 81.07 -64.23
CA GLU A 942 -4.84 80.01 -63.38
C GLU A 942 -3.58 80.51 -62.66
N LYS A 943 -3.62 80.61 -61.32
CA LYS A 943 -2.43 80.86 -60.50
C LYS A 943 -2.36 79.97 -59.26
N VAL A 944 -1.18 79.40 -59.05
CA VAL A 944 -0.72 78.74 -57.83
C VAL A 944 -0.61 79.78 -56.71
N ARG A 945 -1.48 79.65 -55.69
CA ARG A 945 -1.66 80.45 -54.46
C ARG A 945 -0.80 81.73 -54.29
N GLN A 946 -1.44 82.89 -54.49
CA GLN A 946 -1.27 84.10 -53.67
C GLN A 946 -2.52 84.98 -53.75
N ILE A 947 -2.95 85.53 -52.61
CA ILE A 947 -4.20 86.28 -52.40
C ILE A 947 -4.19 87.60 -53.18
N VAL A 948 -5.26 87.87 -53.96
CA VAL A 948 -5.48 89.14 -54.66
C VAL A 948 -6.55 89.97 -53.96
N ARG A 949 -6.17 91.20 -53.55
CA ARG A 949 -7.10 92.27 -53.12
C ARG A 949 -7.93 92.72 -54.32
N GLY A 950 -9.26 92.54 -54.25
CA GLY A 950 -10.21 92.94 -55.28
C GLY A 950 -11.47 92.06 -55.39
N GLN A 951 -11.47 90.82 -54.86
CA GLN A 951 -12.65 89.94 -54.82
C GLN A 951 -13.57 90.16 -53.60
N THR A 952 -13.10 90.84 -52.55
CA THR A 952 -13.83 90.98 -51.27
C THR A 952 -14.99 91.97 -51.33
N GLU A 953 -14.86 93.11 -52.02
CA GLU A 953 -15.90 94.16 -52.03
C GLU A 953 -17.20 93.70 -52.73
N LYS A 954 -17.10 92.91 -53.81
CA LYS A 954 -18.28 92.43 -54.57
C LYS A 954 -19.02 91.27 -53.89
N SER A 955 -18.29 90.46 -53.11
CA SER A 955 -18.86 89.43 -52.22
C SER A 955 -19.67 90.06 -51.09
N GLU A 956 -19.18 91.16 -50.50
CA GLU A 956 -19.89 91.90 -49.46
C GLU A 956 -21.17 92.58 -50.00
N GLU A 957 -21.12 93.17 -51.20
CA GLU A 957 -22.31 93.76 -51.84
C GLU A 957 -23.42 92.71 -52.08
N THR A 958 -23.05 91.53 -52.57
CA THR A 958 -23.98 90.41 -52.82
C THR A 958 -24.60 89.90 -51.52
N ARG A 959 -23.81 89.75 -50.45
CA ARG A 959 -24.32 89.28 -49.15
C ARG A 959 -25.23 90.31 -48.50
N THR A 960 -24.95 91.60 -48.67
CA THR A 960 -25.81 92.69 -48.19
C THR A 960 -27.16 92.67 -48.91
N TYR A 961 -27.16 92.51 -50.24
CA TYR A 961 -28.38 92.39 -51.04
C TYR A 961 -29.26 91.20 -50.61
N LEU A 962 -28.66 90.03 -50.35
CA LEU A 962 -29.38 88.85 -49.90
C LEU A 962 -29.94 88.98 -48.47
N LYS A 963 -29.19 89.60 -47.55
CA LYS A 963 -29.69 89.88 -46.18
C LYS A 963 -30.94 90.76 -46.21
N GLN A 964 -30.98 91.76 -47.08
CA GLN A 964 -32.15 92.65 -47.23
C GLN A 964 -33.39 91.92 -47.76
N ASN A 965 -33.21 90.83 -48.53
CA ASN A 965 -34.33 90.09 -49.12
C ASN A 965 -34.83 88.94 -48.23
N TYR A 966 -33.99 88.33 -47.39
CA TYR A 966 -34.31 87.06 -46.72
C TYR A 966 -34.24 87.09 -45.20
N THR A 967 -34.09 88.27 -44.60
CA THR A 967 -34.26 88.48 -43.16
C THR A 967 -35.72 88.85 -42.87
N LYS A 968 -36.36 88.10 -41.98
CA LYS A 968 -37.74 88.34 -41.53
C LYS A 968 -37.83 89.59 -40.64
N SER A 969 -39.06 90.06 -40.41
CA SER A 969 -39.36 91.17 -39.50
C SER A 969 -38.95 90.92 -38.04
N ASP A 970 -38.83 89.66 -37.62
CA ASP A 970 -38.35 89.25 -36.29
C ASP A 970 -36.80 89.17 -36.20
N GLY A 971 -36.09 89.52 -37.28
CA GLY A 971 -34.62 89.47 -37.35
C GLY A 971 -34.06 88.10 -37.72
N GLY A 972 -34.89 87.06 -37.91
CA GLY A 972 -34.47 85.73 -38.32
C GLY A 972 -34.25 85.62 -39.85
N MET A 973 -33.11 85.08 -40.28
CA MET A 973 -32.86 84.81 -41.71
C MET A 973 -33.24 83.37 -42.07
N VAL A 974 -33.79 83.14 -43.27
CA VAL A 974 -34.18 81.79 -43.73
C VAL A 974 -33.44 81.32 -44.97
N CYS A 975 -33.22 80.02 -45.06
CA CYS A 975 -32.64 79.37 -46.23
C CYS A 975 -33.68 79.27 -47.36
N GLN A 976 -33.31 79.70 -48.57
CA GLN A 976 -34.21 79.68 -49.73
C GLN A 976 -34.57 78.27 -50.23
N CYS A 977 -33.80 77.25 -49.86
CA CYS A 977 -33.97 75.87 -50.33
C CYS A 977 -34.74 74.98 -49.34
N CYS A 978 -34.41 75.01 -48.04
CA CYS A 978 -35.10 74.19 -47.02
C CYS A 978 -36.13 74.97 -46.20
N HIS A 979 -36.20 76.29 -46.38
CA HIS A 979 -37.12 77.24 -45.72
C HIS A 979 -36.97 77.32 -44.19
N ALA A 980 -36.03 76.57 -43.62
CA ALA A 980 -35.67 76.64 -42.22
C ALA A 980 -34.88 77.92 -41.89
N PRO A 981 -34.89 78.37 -40.62
CA PRO A 981 -33.99 79.42 -40.14
C PRO A 981 -32.52 79.07 -40.41
N MET A 982 -31.69 80.09 -40.63
CA MET A 982 -30.25 79.90 -40.76
C MET A 982 -29.69 79.29 -39.45
N PRO A 983 -28.69 78.39 -39.54
CA PRO A 983 -28.35 77.50 -38.44
C PRO A 983 -27.64 78.19 -37.26
N PHE A 984 -26.95 79.31 -37.49
CA PHE A 984 -26.24 80.07 -36.46
C PHE A 984 -25.91 81.49 -36.91
N THR A 985 -25.66 82.37 -35.95
CA THR A 985 -25.14 83.74 -36.16
C THR A 985 -23.63 83.78 -35.96
N LEU A 986 -22.96 84.65 -36.70
CA LEU A 986 -21.56 85.02 -36.48
C LEU A 986 -21.43 85.87 -35.21
N LYS A 987 -20.18 86.05 -34.75
CA LYS A 987 -19.86 86.83 -33.54
C LYS A 987 -20.33 88.29 -33.60
N ASP A 988 -20.52 88.84 -34.79
CA ASP A 988 -21.05 90.19 -35.02
C ASP A 988 -22.59 90.26 -34.97
N GLY A 989 -23.26 89.15 -34.63
CA GLY A 989 -24.71 89.02 -34.56
C GLY A 989 -25.38 88.78 -35.92
N SER A 990 -24.65 88.76 -37.02
CA SER A 990 -25.23 88.55 -38.35
C SER A 990 -25.38 87.06 -38.69
N TRP A 991 -26.46 86.67 -39.37
CA TRP A 991 -26.67 85.27 -39.74
C TRP A 991 -25.60 84.74 -40.70
N TYR A 992 -25.09 83.54 -40.42
CA TYR A 992 -24.21 82.84 -41.33
C TYR A 992 -25.03 82.16 -42.44
N PHE A 993 -24.65 82.41 -43.69
CA PHE A 993 -25.17 81.71 -44.86
C PHE A 993 -24.10 81.64 -45.95
N GLU A 994 -24.29 80.72 -46.89
CA GLU A 994 -23.47 80.63 -48.09
C GLU A 994 -24.17 81.39 -49.23
N ALA A 995 -23.47 82.37 -49.80
CA ALA A 995 -23.92 83.06 -51.01
C ALA A 995 -23.48 82.24 -52.23
N VAL A 996 -24.42 81.58 -52.89
CA VAL A 996 -24.16 80.67 -54.02
C VAL A 996 -24.70 81.29 -55.30
N GLN A 997 -23.97 81.26 -56.42
CA GLN A 997 -24.52 81.77 -57.68
C GLN A 997 -25.77 80.97 -58.08
N PHE A 998 -26.83 81.64 -58.53
CA PHE A 998 -28.03 80.96 -59.04
C PHE A 998 -27.69 80.19 -60.33
N VAL A 999 -26.91 80.82 -61.23
CA VAL A 999 -26.35 80.20 -62.43
C VAL A 999 -24.89 80.65 -62.62
N PRO A 1000 -23.88 79.75 -62.59
CA PRO A 1000 -22.46 80.16 -62.67
C PRO A 1000 -21.95 80.51 -64.09
N GLY A 1001 -22.55 79.99 -65.18
CA GLY A 1001 -22.01 80.01 -66.55
C GLY A 1001 -22.17 81.30 -67.38
N ARG A 1002 -22.29 82.49 -66.79
CA ARG A 1002 -22.62 83.74 -67.53
C ARG A 1002 -21.42 84.68 -67.72
N LYS A 1003 -21.33 85.32 -68.90
CA LYS A 1003 -20.23 86.26 -69.28
C LYS A 1003 -20.13 87.48 -68.36
N ARG A 1004 -21.24 87.94 -67.79
CA ARG A 1004 -21.30 89.06 -66.83
C ARG A 1004 -21.84 88.61 -65.48
N THR A 1005 -21.19 89.00 -64.38
CA THR A 1005 -21.59 88.64 -63.01
C THR A 1005 -22.28 89.80 -62.30
N HIS A 1006 -23.56 89.62 -61.96
CA HIS A 1006 -24.43 90.58 -61.26
C HIS A 1006 -24.82 90.10 -59.85
N LYS A 1007 -25.02 91.01 -58.89
CA LYS A 1007 -25.32 90.68 -57.47
C LYS A 1007 -26.65 89.94 -57.26
N ALA A 1008 -27.62 90.15 -58.15
CA ALA A 1008 -28.89 89.45 -58.11
C ALA A 1008 -28.76 87.96 -58.50
N ASN A 1009 -27.68 87.54 -59.18
CA ASN A 1009 -27.43 86.15 -59.56
C ASN A 1009 -26.89 85.31 -58.39
N ALA A 1010 -27.48 85.42 -57.20
CA ALA A 1010 -27.00 84.74 -56.00
C ALA A 1010 -28.17 84.25 -55.12
N LEU A 1011 -27.92 83.21 -54.32
CA LEU A 1011 -28.85 82.61 -53.37
C LEU A 1011 -28.22 82.59 -51.97
N ALA A 1012 -29.03 82.85 -50.95
CA ALA A 1012 -28.71 82.65 -49.55
C ALA A 1012 -29.17 81.27 -49.07
N LEU A 1013 -28.20 80.37 -48.90
CA LEU A 1013 -28.44 78.98 -48.50
C LEU A 1013 -27.72 78.66 -47.19
N CYS A 1014 -28.26 77.75 -46.38
CA CYS A 1014 -27.53 77.18 -45.25
C CYS A 1014 -26.35 76.33 -45.76
N PRO A 1015 -25.31 76.04 -44.94
CA PRO A 1015 -24.10 75.36 -45.39
C PRO A 1015 -24.36 74.03 -46.10
N VAL A 1016 -25.35 73.27 -45.61
CA VAL A 1016 -25.73 71.97 -46.18
C VAL A 1016 -26.44 72.14 -47.52
N CYS A 1017 -27.44 73.02 -47.61
CA CYS A 1017 -28.14 73.28 -48.87
C CYS A 1017 -27.21 73.88 -49.91
N ALA A 1018 -26.27 74.72 -49.50
CA ALA A 1018 -25.28 75.31 -50.38
C ALA A 1018 -24.32 74.26 -50.97
N ALA A 1019 -23.79 73.37 -50.14
CA ALA A 1019 -22.95 72.28 -50.60
C ALA A 1019 -23.70 71.36 -51.56
N LYS A 1020 -24.96 71.03 -51.23
CA LYS A 1020 -25.83 70.24 -52.11
C LYS A 1020 -26.08 70.93 -53.45
N TYR A 1021 -26.40 72.22 -53.42
CA TYR A 1021 -26.68 73.00 -54.62
C TYR A 1021 -25.44 73.19 -55.52
N LYS A 1022 -24.24 73.31 -54.94
CA LYS A 1022 -23.00 73.47 -55.71
C LYS A 1022 -22.49 72.17 -56.33
N HIS A 1023 -22.62 71.04 -55.63
CA HIS A 1023 -21.89 69.82 -55.99
C HIS A 1023 -22.78 68.68 -56.50
N VAL A 1024 -24.08 68.68 -56.16
CA VAL A 1024 -24.99 67.56 -56.45
C VAL A 1024 -26.38 68.05 -56.88
N ARG A 1025 -26.45 69.22 -57.50
CA ARG A 1025 -27.68 69.71 -58.16
C ARG A 1025 -27.81 69.04 -59.52
N GLU A 1026 -28.95 68.39 -59.74
CA GLU A 1026 -29.25 67.66 -60.97
C GLU A 1026 -30.06 68.49 -61.97
N THR A 1027 -30.72 69.57 -61.52
CA THR A 1027 -31.33 70.51 -62.45
C THR A 1027 -30.27 71.33 -63.16
N GLU A 1028 -30.23 71.21 -64.48
CA GLU A 1028 -29.33 71.97 -65.36
C GLU A 1028 -29.62 73.47 -65.34
N ASP A 1029 -28.60 74.28 -65.62
CA ASP A 1029 -28.67 75.75 -65.62
C ASP A 1029 -29.75 76.27 -66.59
N ILE A 1030 -29.83 75.72 -67.80
CA ILE A 1030 -30.81 76.09 -68.82
C ILE A 1030 -32.25 75.88 -68.31
N ALA A 1031 -32.52 74.75 -67.65
CA ALA A 1031 -33.85 74.44 -67.12
C ALA A 1031 -34.26 75.37 -65.96
N LEU A 1032 -33.30 75.79 -65.12
CA LEU A 1032 -33.56 76.77 -64.07
C LEU A 1032 -33.85 78.17 -64.62
N ILE A 1033 -33.17 78.55 -65.69
CA ILE A 1033 -33.37 79.84 -66.36
C ILE A 1033 -34.70 79.88 -67.08
N GLU A 1034 -35.07 78.82 -67.80
CA GLU A 1034 -36.39 78.70 -68.41
C GLU A 1034 -37.49 78.73 -67.35
N ALA A 1035 -37.32 77.97 -66.26
CA ALA A 1035 -38.28 77.97 -65.16
C ALA A 1035 -38.45 79.37 -64.55
N LEU A 1036 -37.37 80.13 -64.36
CA LEU A 1036 -37.44 81.48 -63.82
C LEU A 1036 -38.04 82.49 -64.82
N LEU A 1037 -37.63 82.46 -66.10
CA LEU A 1037 -38.10 83.42 -67.11
C LEU A 1037 -39.57 83.21 -67.50
N THR A 1038 -40.12 82.02 -67.25
CA THR A 1038 -41.54 81.70 -67.47
C THR A 1038 -42.44 82.04 -66.30
N VAL A 1039 -41.89 82.31 -65.09
CA VAL A 1039 -42.70 82.82 -63.98
C VAL A 1039 -43.13 84.26 -64.28
N ASP A 1040 -44.43 84.50 -64.38
CA ASP A 1040 -45.00 85.84 -64.37
C ASP A 1040 -45.04 86.38 -62.93
N VAL A 1041 -44.36 87.49 -62.68
CA VAL A 1041 -44.30 88.12 -61.34
C VAL A 1041 -45.20 89.36 -61.37
N SER A 1042 -46.47 89.16 -61.01
CA SER A 1042 -47.48 90.22 -60.95
C SER A 1042 -47.09 91.34 -59.97
N PRO A 1043 -47.52 92.60 -60.19
CA PRO A 1043 -47.35 93.68 -59.22
C PRO A 1043 -47.94 93.26 -57.86
N GLY A 1044 -47.15 93.36 -56.79
CA GLY A 1044 -47.57 92.91 -55.44
C GLY A 1044 -47.27 91.45 -55.08
N ALA A 1045 -46.68 90.64 -55.97
CA ALA A 1045 -46.34 89.24 -55.65
C ALA A 1045 -45.26 89.15 -54.55
N GLY A 1046 -45.59 88.49 -53.43
CA GLY A 1046 -44.74 88.41 -52.23
C GLY A 1046 -43.55 87.44 -52.35
N ALA A 1047 -43.82 86.17 -52.68
CA ALA A 1047 -42.82 85.14 -52.90
C ALA A 1047 -43.15 84.28 -54.12
N VAL A 1048 -42.11 83.74 -54.76
CA VAL A 1048 -42.15 82.93 -55.97
C VAL A 1048 -41.43 81.62 -55.70
N GLU A 1049 -41.98 80.50 -56.19
CA GLU A 1049 -41.36 79.18 -56.02
C GLU A 1049 -40.85 78.63 -57.35
N LEU A 1050 -39.64 78.07 -57.34
CA LEU A 1050 -39.02 77.42 -58.48
C LEU A 1050 -38.70 75.97 -58.13
N PRO A 1051 -39.18 74.98 -58.89
CA PRO A 1051 -38.81 73.59 -58.65
C PRO A 1051 -37.33 73.35 -58.99
N VAL A 1052 -36.64 72.59 -58.14
CA VAL A 1052 -35.24 72.19 -58.34
C VAL A 1052 -35.02 70.76 -57.82
N LEU A 1053 -34.18 70.00 -58.50
CA LEU A 1053 -33.75 68.66 -58.12
C LEU A 1053 -32.32 68.75 -57.58
N VAL A 1054 -32.14 68.41 -56.31
CA VAL A 1054 -30.84 68.45 -55.62
C VAL A 1054 -30.64 67.18 -54.83
N ALA A 1055 -29.54 66.46 -55.08
CA ALA A 1055 -29.19 65.19 -54.44
C ALA A 1055 -30.34 64.17 -54.45
N GLY A 1056 -30.92 63.92 -55.63
CA GLY A 1056 -32.02 62.99 -55.87
C GLY A 1056 -33.38 63.41 -55.32
N LYS A 1057 -33.51 64.60 -54.71
CA LYS A 1057 -34.76 65.07 -54.09
C LYS A 1057 -35.34 66.29 -54.82
N ARG A 1058 -36.61 66.21 -55.23
CA ARG A 1058 -37.37 67.36 -55.76
C ARG A 1058 -37.72 68.29 -54.60
N THR A 1059 -37.28 69.53 -54.69
CA THR A 1059 -37.48 70.61 -53.70
C THR A 1059 -37.87 71.91 -54.42
N THR A 1060 -38.45 72.87 -53.71
CA THR A 1060 -38.73 74.21 -54.26
C THR A 1060 -37.81 75.27 -53.67
N LEU A 1061 -37.16 76.04 -54.55
CA LEU A 1061 -36.46 77.27 -54.20
C LEU A 1061 -37.46 78.41 -54.09
N LYS A 1062 -37.54 79.04 -52.91
CA LYS A 1062 -38.39 80.22 -52.70
C LYS A 1062 -37.59 81.51 -52.87
N LEU A 1063 -38.05 82.37 -53.77
CA LEU A 1063 -37.53 83.72 -53.99
C LEU A 1063 -38.54 84.77 -53.51
N THR A 1064 -38.10 85.95 -53.07
CA THR A 1064 -39.03 87.07 -52.92
C THR A 1064 -39.39 87.62 -54.30
N GLY A 1065 -40.58 88.20 -54.47
CA GLY A 1065 -40.99 88.76 -55.76
C GLY A 1065 -40.00 89.82 -56.27
N LYS A 1066 -39.49 90.65 -55.36
CA LYS A 1066 -38.43 91.64 -55.63
C LYS A 1066 -37.14 91.02 -56.18
N HIS A 1067 -36.66 89.93 -55.57
CA HIS A 1067 -35.45 89.24 -56.02
C HIS A 1067 -35.66 88.49 -57.33
N ALA A 1068 -36.84 87.87 -57.53
CA ALA A 1068 -37.18 87.20 -58.77
C ALA A 1068 -37.14 88.17 -59.97
N ILE A 1069 -37.69 89.38 -59.83
CA ILE A 1069 -37.66 90.43 -60.87
C ILE A 1069 -36.23 90.87 -61.18
N ASP A 1070 -35.44 91.18 -60.15
CA ASP A 1070 -34.04 91.62 -60.32
C ASP A 1070 -33.19 90.52 -60.99
N LEU A 1071 -33.45 89.25 -60.68
CA LEU A 1071 -32.77 88.08 -61.26
C LEU A 1071 -33.20 87.83 -62.71
N GLN A 1072 -34.50 87.93 -63.04
CA GLN A 1072 -35.00 87.85 -64.42
C GLN A 1072 -34.39 88.94 -65.32
N ALA A 1073 -34.33 90.18 -64.83
CA ALA A 1073 -33.75 91.30 -65.56
C ALA A 1073 -32.23 91.11 -65.77
N ALA A 1074 -31.52 90.68 -64.73
CA ALA A 1074 -30.08 90.43 -64.82
C ALA A 1074 -29.74 89.33 -65.84
N LEU A 1075 -30.49 88.23 -65.86
CA LEU A 1075 -30.24 87.10 -66.76
C LEU A 1075 -30.61 87.39 -68.22
N ARG A 1076 -31.58 88.29 -68.50
CA ARG A 1076 -31.89 88.74 -69.87
C ARG A 1076 -30.76 89.57 -70.51
N VAL A 1077 -30.00 90.30 -69.70
CA VAL A 1077 -28.94 91.23 -70.17
C VAL A 1077 -27.54 90.61 -70.11
N ALA A 1078 -27.33 89.56 -69.29
CA ALA A 1078 -26.01 88.98 -69.04
C ALA A 1078 -25.35 88.21 -70.23
N GLY A 1079 -26.00 88.15 -71.41
CA GLY A 1079 -25.41 87.62 -72.65
C GLY A 1079 -25.20 86.10 -72.70
N GLU A 1080 -24.72 85.60 -73.85
CA GLU A 1080 -24.47 84.17 -74.15
C GLU A 1080 -23.64 83.46 -73.06
N GLU A 1081 -23.80 82.14 -72.98
CA GLU A 1081 -22.99 81.29 -72.08
C GLU A 1081 -21.50 81.57 -72.27
N ARG A 1082 -20.78 81.48 -71.15
CA ARG A 1082 -19.32 81.53 -71.11
C ARG A 1082 -18.77 80.35 -71.93
N ASP A 1083 -17.83 80.62 -72.84
CA ASP A 1083 -17.09 79.56 -73.55
C ASP A 1083 -16.25 78.71 -72.59
#